data_AF-A0A8H9D9M1-F1
#
_entry.id   AF-A0A8H9D9M1-F1
#
_cell.length_a   1.000
_cell.length_b   1.000
_cell.length_c   1.000
_cell.angle_alpha   90.00
_cell.angle_beta   90.00
_cell.angle_gamma   90.00
#
_symmetry.space_group_name_H-M   'P 1'
#
loop_
_entity.id
_entity.type
_entity.pdbx_description
1 polymer ?
#
loop_
_entity_poly.entity_id
_entity_poly.type
_entity_poly.pdbx_seq_one_letter_code
_entity_poly.pdbx_strand_id
1 'polypeptide(L)'
;MSWESKKLKDICTIRPPKKEASQRLRPEDIVSFVPMDCLGILSKNLTLREERKLEDVQGSYTYFADNDVLLAKITPCFENGKLGIAKGLTNGVGFGSSEFVILRSRGEINPEFLFYFLSQDKFRADGARVMTGAVGHKRIPKEYVEDHEIPLPPLEEQKRIVAILDEAFEGIEKAQVNAEQNLANARELYTSALHACFGQEKPEPSWMSCEKRKFLSNEKTPIPQKANSTARGRAATDRIIEGELSLSVGKPGITPRPGWIWSKLTDLARLESGHTPSRRHPEYWAGDVGWIGIKDAKAHHGQVIYKTNQHTNQLGLDNSAARLLPKDTVCLSRTASVGYVVVMGTEMATSQDFVNWVCSPELEPHFLKYLLLAEGDGFLKYSSGAVHQTIYFPEVKAFHICHPSIEVQRKIVEFLDKTYVLSKKLEAIYEQKLKDLAELKQSLLQKAFSGELTSSNVVAFTRPVAEQQAVATTSPEFAANVLAYAHNWHAAQQRDHTFGRVKAQKVLHMAESVADVDMGRQPIKDAAGPNDFQHMLRAEDWAKANLFFEFTPRLTGNGYDFKKLGDYNKLIGGALEAVKPYKDKLKKIIALMMPMNTREAEVLATVHAAWNNLLLDNAEVTDDKIHEACKTWHERKQPITEAEFRKAITTIRNNGIVPDGTAKRVIGQENLPL
;
A
#
# COMPACT_ATOMS: atom_id res chain seq x y z
N MET A 1 -35.91 8.17 -23.38
CA MET A 1 -35.77 8.71 -24.75
C MET A 1 -34.62 7.96 -25.41
N SER A 2 -34.81 7.34 -26.56
CA SER A 2 -33.71 6.71 -27.31
C SER A 2 -33.07 7.76 -28.23
N TRP A 3 -31.76 8.01 -28.08
CA TRP A 3 -31.02 8.84 -29.03
C TRP A 3 -30.96 8.17 -30.39
N GLU A 4 -30.93 8.97 -31.47
CA GLU A 4 -30.71 8.46 -32.82
C GLU A 4 -29.29 7.89 -32.93
N SER A 5 -29.17 6.70 -33.51
CA SER A 5 -27.88 6.09 -33.82
C SER A 5 -27.42 6.53 -35.22
N LYS A 6 -26.18 7.01 -35.35
CA LYS A 6 -25.60 7.40 -36.66
C LYS A 6 -24.29 6.66 -36.90
N LYS A 7 -23.95 6.42 -38.17
CA LYS A 7 -22.65 5.86 -38.52
C LYS A 7 -21.56 6.91 -38.40
N LEU A 8 -20.36 6.51 -37.98
CA LEU A 8 -19.23 7.43 -37.83
C LEU A 8 -18.89 8.16 -39.14
N LYS A 9 -19.01 7.52 -40.31
CA LYS A 9 -18.76 8.18 -41.61
C LYS A 9 -19.72 9.32 -41.95
N ASP A 10 -20.91 9.33 -41.35
CA ASP A 10 -21.94 10.34 -41.63
C ASP A 10 -21.67 11.63 -40.85
N ILE A 11 -21.12 11.49 -39.63
CA ILE A 11 -20.86 12.60 -38.69
C ILE A 11 -19.39 13.02 -38.59
N CYS A 12 -18.46 12.19 -39.07
CA CYS A 12 -17.03 12.46 -39.10
C CYS A 12 -16.48 12.45 -40.53
N THR A 13 -15.52 13.33 -40.79
CA THR A 13 -14.61 13.19 -41.93
C THR A 13 -13.50 12.23 -41.54
N ILE A 14 -13.56 11.01 -42.07
CA ILE A 14 -12.57 9.96 -41.81
C ILE A 14 -11.43 10.10 -42.83
N ARG A 15 -10.20 10.22 -42.32
CA ARG A 15 -8.97 10.51 -43.10
C ARG A 15 -9.07 11.86 -43.85
N PRO A 16 -9.01 13.00 -43.14
CA PRO A 16 -9.05 14.31 -43.76
C PRO A 16 -7.92 14.48 -44.79
N PRO A 17 -8.16 15.23 -45.88
CA PRO A 17 -7.22 15.33 -46.98
C PRO A 17 -5.97 16.12 -46.59
N LYS A 18 -4.79 15.55 -46.86
CA LYS A 18 -3.48 16.18 -46.60
C LYS A 18 -3.31 17.57 -47.23
N LYS A 19 -4.04 17.83 -48.33
CA LYS A 19 -3.99 19.09 -49.07
C LYS A 19 -4.33 20.30 -48.19
N GLU A 20 -5.12 20.10 -47.13
CA GLU A 20 -5.45 21.16 -46.18
C GLU A 20 -4.22 21.75 -45.49
N ALA A 21 -3.20 20.94 -45.19
CA ALA A 21 -1.93 21.43 -44.63
C ALA A 21 -1.23 22.35 -45.63
N SER A 22 -1.05 21.89 -46.88
CA SER A 22 -0.38 22.65 -47.94
C SER A 22 -1.11 23.90 -48.41
N GLN A 23 -2.41 24.02 -48.10
CA GLN A 23 -3.19 25.24 -48.37
C GLN A 23 -2.99 26.31 -47.31
N ARG A 24 -2.55 25.93 -46.11
CA ARG A 24 -2.43 26.81 -44.94
C ARG A 24 -0.98 27.14 -44.60
N LEU A 25 -0.04 26.27 -44.98
CA LEU A 25 1.37 26.34 -44.61
C LEU A 25 2.26 26.17 -45.84
N ARG A 26 3.46 26.74 -45.77
CA ARG A 26 4.52 26.60 -46.77
C ARG A 26 5.36 25.35 -46.50
N PRO A 27 6.04 24.77 -47.50
CA PRO A 27 6.85 23.56 -47.34
C PRO A 27 7.89 23.63 -46.22
N GLU A 28 8.46 24.80 -45.98
CA GLU A 28 9.47 25.08 -44.95
C GLU A 28 8.90 25.27 -43.54
N ASP A 29 7.58 25.44 -43.39
CA ASP A 29 6.96 25.67 -42.08
C ASP A 29 6.99 24.38 -41.24
N ILE A 30 7.13 24.56 -39.92
CA ILE A 30 7.25 23.46 -38.96
C ILE A 30 5.86 22.97 -38.52
N VAL A 31 5.73 21.65 -38.41
CA VAL A 31 4.51 20.95 -37.98
C VAL A 31 4.85 19.89 -36.93
N SER A 32 3.87 19.52 -36.09
CA SER A 32 4.09 18.46 -35.10
C SER A 32 4.20 17.09 -35.77
N PHE A 33 5.12 16.26 -35.29
CA PHE A 33 5.25 14.87 -35.71
C PHE A 33 4.88 13.91 -34.58
N VAL A 34 3.98 12.97 -34.85
CA VAL A 34 3.41 12.06 -33.85
C VAL A 34 3.62 10.60 -34.28
N PRO A 35 4.71 9.97 -33.83
CA PRO A 35 4.90 8.52 -33.98
C PRO A 35 3.91 7.71 -33.12
N MET A 36 3.86 6.40 -33.33
CA MET A 36 2.87 5.49 -32.69
C MET A 36 3.01 5.40 -31.16
N ASP A 37 4.20 5.63 -30.62
CA ASP A 37 4.50 5.68 -29.19
C ASP A 37 4.00 6.95 -28.49
N CYS A 38 3.77 8.03 -29.25
CA CYS A 38 3.17 9.28 -28.77
C CYS A 38 1.65 9.18 -28.56
N LEU A 39 1.02 8.11 -29.05
CA LEU A 39 -0.35 7.71 -28.70
C LEU A 39 -0.33 6.88 -27.40
N GLY A 40 -0.99 7.40 -26.36
CA GLY A 40 -1.19 6.69 -25.09
C GLY A 40 -2.24 5.58 -25.18
N ILE A 41 -2.32 4.75 -24.14
CA ILE A 41 -3.37 3.72 -23.97
C ILE A 41 -4.54 4.36 -23.23
N LEU A 42 -5.71 4.42 -23.89
CA LEU A 42 -6.92 5.03 -23.34
C LEU A 42 -6.69 6.43 -22.73
N SER A 43 -5.79 7.20 -23.35
CA SER A 43 -5.37 8.54 -22.91
C SER A 43 -5.88 9.59 -23.89
N LYS A 44 -6.60 10.61 -23.39
CA LYS A 44 -7.09 11.71 -24.23
C LYS A 44 -5.96 12.49 -24.89
N ASN A 45 -4.85 12.67 -24.19
CA ASN A 45 -3.80 13.58 -24.63
C ASN A 45 -2.70 12.83 -25.38
N LEU A 46 -2.22 13.44 -26.47
CA LEU A 46 -1.01 13.01 -27.18
C LEU A 46 0.23 13.54 -26.45
N THR A 47 1.34 12.80 -26.49
CA THR A 47 2.63 13.34 -26.07
C THR A 47 3.35 13.96 -27.27
N LEU A 48 3.31 15.28 -27.40
CA LEU A 48 4.00 16.00 -28.47
C LEU A 48 5.48 16.21 -28.09
N ARG A 49 6.41 15.62 -28.85
CA ARG A 49 7.86 15.68 -28.58
C ARG A 49 8.72 15.96 -29.80
N GLU A 50 8.17 15.77 -31.00
CA GLU A 50 8.89 15.93 -32.26
C GLU A 50 8.18 16.96 -33.14
N GLU A 51 8.99 17.74 -33.85
CA GLU A 51 8.56 18.68 -34.86
C GLU A 51 9.39 18.48 -36.14
N ARG A 52 8.77 18.63 -37.30
CA ARG A 52 9.43 18.45 -38.61
C ARG A 52 8.93 19.50 -39.59
N LYS A 53 9.66 19.72 -40.68
CA LYS A 53 9.17 20.56 -41.78
C LYS A 53 8.04 19.84 -42.52
N LEU A 54 7.09 20.62 -43.04
CA LEU A 54 5.97 20.07 -43.81
C LEU A 54 6.45 19.25 -45.02
N GLU A 55 7.48 19.71 -45.73
CA GLU A 55 8.03 19.03 -46.91
C GLU A 55 8.51 17.60 -46.63
N ASP A 56 9.04 17.35 -45.43
CA ASP A 56 9.59 16.06 -45.02
C ASP A 56 8.49 15.03 -44.70
N VAL A 57 7.29 15.49 -44.35
CA VAL A 57 6.23 14.63 -43.80
C VAL A 57 5.00 14.49 -44.70
N GLN A 58 4.71 15.50 -45.53
CA GLN A 58 3.47 15.55 -46.33
C GLN A 58 3.29 14.34 -47.26
N GLY A 59 4.37 13.77 -47.78
CA GLY A 59 4.33 12.61 -48.69
C GLY A 59 3.90 11.31 -48.01
N SER A 60 4.63 10.90 -46.96
CA SER A 60 4.58 9.53 -46.44
C SER A 60 3.72 9.31 -45.19
N TYR A 61 3.36 10.39 -44.48
CA TYR A 61 2.71 10.30 -43.16
C TYR A 61 1.24 10.71 -43.19
N THR A 62 0.47 10.30 -42.17
CA THR A 62 -0.96 10.62 -42.05
C THR A 62 -1.14 12.03 -41.50
N TYR A 63 -1.93 12.86 -42.20
CA TYR A 63 -2.27 14.21 -41.77
C TYR A 63 -3.41 14.22 -40.75
N PHE A 64 -3.34 15.12 -39.77
CA PHE A 64 -4.41 15.49 -38.84
C PHE A 64 -4.22 16.94 -38.37
N ALA A 65 -5.25 17.50 -37.75
CA ALA A 65 -5.25 18.85 -37.18
C ALA A 65 -5.73 18.84 -35.72
N ASP A 66 -5.67 19.99 -35.06
CA ASP A 66 -6.22 20.16 -33.72
C ASP A 66 -7.69 19.73 -33.67
N ASN A 67 -8.04 19.04 -32.58
CA ASN A 67 -9.32 18.41 -32.26
C ASN A 67 -9.69 17.17 -33.09
N ASP A 68 -8.78 16.66 -33.94
CA ASP A 68 -8.96 15.35 -34.55
C ASP A 68 -8.73 14.22 -33.54
N VAL A 69 -9.54 13.16 -33.64
CA VAL A 69 -9.35 11.93 -32.85
C VAL A 69 -8.53 10.93 -33.65
N LEU A 70 -7.41 10.50 -33.08
CA LEU A 70 -6.47 9.53 -33.65
C LEU A 70 -6.73 8.16 -33.03
N LEU A 71 -6.89 7.14 -33.87
CA LEU A 71 -7.06 5.74 -33.46
C LEU A 71 -6.00 4.87 -34.14
N ALA A 72 -5.25 4.07 -33.39
CA ALA A 72 -4.35 3.09 -33.98
C ALA A 72 -5.13 1.94 -34.63
N LYS A 73 -4.74 1.51 -35.83
CA LYS A 73 -5.49 0.49 -36.59
C LYS A 73 -4.83 -0.89 -36.65
N ILE A 74 -3.61 -1.01 -36.15
CA ILE A 74 -2.76 -2.21 -36.25
C ILE A 74 -2.59 -2.93 -34.91
N THR A 75 -2.42 -4.26 -34.92
CA THR A 75 -2.04 -5.06 -33.74
C THR A 75 -0.62 -4.74 -33.27
N PRO A 76 -0.34 -4.74 -31.95
CA PRO A 76 -1.28 -4.85 -30.84
C PRO A 76 -1.89 -3.49 -30.42
N CYS A 77 -1.56 -2.40 -31.14
CA CYS A 77 -1.89 -1.03 -30.74
C CYS A 77 -3.41 -0.78 -30.67
N PHE A 78 -4.18 -1.27 -31.65
CA PHE A 78 -5.64 -1.17 -31.63
C PHE A 78 -6.25 -1.91 -30.43
N GLU A 79 -5.83 -3.16 -30.22
CA GLU A 79 -6.35 -4.04 -29.17
C GLU A 79 -6.08 -3.46 -27.77
N ASN A 80 -4.88 -2.89 -27.59
CA ASN A 80 -4.50 -2.22 -26.36
C ASN A 80 -5.19 -0.87 -26.16
N GLY A 81 -5.97 -0.38 -27.13
CA GLY A 81 -6.67 0.89 -27.01
C GLY A 81 -5.76 2.10 -27.14
N LYS A 82 -4.80 2.06 -28.08
CA LYS A 82 -4.06 3.27 -28.46
C LYS A 82 -4.94 4.21 -29.27
N LEU A 83 -5.32 5.32 -28.64
CA LEU A 83 -6.06 6.42 -29.25
C LEU A 83 -5.79 7.71 -28.49
N GLY A 84 -6.12 8.86 -29.08
CA GLY A 84 -5.99 10.16 -28.44
C GLY A 84 -6.55 11.30 -29.27
N ILE A 85 -6.57 12.49 -28.71
CA ILE A 85 -7.11 13.70 -29.33
C ILE A 85 -5.95 14.66 -29.57
N ALA A 86 -5.78 15.09 -30.81
CA ALA A 86 -4.77 16.08 -31.12
C ALA A 86 -5.15 17.44 -30.52
N LYS A 87 -4.29 17.98 -29.66
CA LYS A 87 -4.45 19.32 -29.06
C LYS A 87 -3.08 19.98 -28.95
N GLY A 88 -3.02 21.27 -29.27
CA GLY A 88 -1.81 22.08 -29.11
C GLY A 88 -0.74 21.75 -30.15
N LEU A 89 -1.15 21.35 -31.37
CA LEU A 89 -0.20 21.09 -32.44
C LEU A 89 0.49 22.38 -32.90
N THR A 90 1.76 22.25 -33.29
CA THR A 90 2.54 23.32 -33.93
C THR A 90 1.84 23.73 -35.23
N ASN A 91 1.47 25.01 -35.32
CA ASN A 91 0.65 25.56 -36.41
C ASN A 91 -0.73 24.86 -36.59
N GLY A 92 -1.23 24.17 -35.57
CA GLY A 92 -2.49 23.41 -35.62
C GLY A 92 -2.47 22.20 -36.56
N VAL A 93 -1.28 21.76 -37.00
CA VAL A 93 -1.09 20.71 -38.00
C VAL A 93 -0.15 19.63 -37.47
N GLY A 94 -0.53 18.38 -37.69
CA GLY A 94 0.26 17.23 -37.30
C GLY A 94 0.33 16.17 -38.39
N PHE A 95 1.46 15.47 -38.40
CA PHE A 95 1.69 14.30 -39.23
C PHE A 95 2.16 13.13 -38.39
N GLY A 96 1.70 11.93 -38.70
CA GLY A 96 2.00 10.76 -37.87
C GLY A 96 1.97 9.44 -38.63
N SER A 97 2.01 8.35 -37.88
CA SER A 97 2.05 7.00 -38.44
C SER A 97 0.97 6.77 -39.52
N SER A 98 1.34 6.06 -40.58
CA SER A 98 0.39 5.55 -41.59
C SER A 98 -0.65 4.58 -40.99
N GLU A 99 -0.39 4.07 -39.79
CA GLU A 99 -1.26 3.16 -39.04
C GLU A 99 -2.32 3.87 -38.19
N PHE A 100 -2.46 5.19 -38.30
CA PHE A 100 -3.56 5.93 -37.70
C PHE A 100 -4.80 5.94 -38.60
N VAL A 101 -5.97 5.92 -37.96
CA VAL A 101 -7.25 6.34 -38.53
C VAL A 101 -7.61 7.65 -37.83
N ILE A 102 -7.84 8.68 -38.63
CA ILE A 102 -8.16 10.03 -38.15
C ILE A 102 -9.65 10.24 -38.32
N LEU A 103 -10.32 10.66 -37.24
CA LEU A 103 -11.73 11.02 -37.23
C LEU A 103 -11.86 12.50 -36.87
N ARG A 104 -12.29 13.30 -37.84
CA ARG A 104 -12.58 14.73 -37.65
C ARG A 104 -14.07 14.94 -37.51
N SER A 105 -14.52 15.60 -36.45
CA SER A 105 -15.93 15.96 -36.30
C SER A 105 -16.39 16.94 -37.39
N ARG A 106 -17.60 16.74 -37.92
CA ARG A 106 -18.30 17.71 -38.79
C ARG A 106 -19.12 18.76 -38.03
N GLY A 107 -19.02 18.76 -36.70
CA GLY A 107 -19.73 19.68 -35.81
C GLY A 107 -20.87 19.02 -35.02
N GLU A 108 -21.38 17.86 -35.46
CA GLU A 108 -22.45 17.14 -34.76
C GLU A 108 -21.95 16.32 -33.55
N ILE A 109 -20.66 15.98 -33.51
CA ILE A 109 -20.06 15.16 -32.47
C ILE A 109 -18.90 15.86 -31.75
N ASN A 110 -18.90 15.83 -30.43
CA ASN A 110 -17.79 16.31 -29.63
C ASN A 110 -16.60 15.32 -29.72
N PRO A 111 -15.36 15.79 -30.01
CA PRO A 111 -14.20 14.92 -30.12
C PRO A 111 -13.88 14.10 -28.85
N GLU A 112 -14.15 14.65 -27.67
CA GLU A 112 -13.93 13.95 -26.40
C GLU A 112 -15.00 12.89 -26.14
N PHE A 113 -16.25 13.16 -26.55
CA PHE A 113 -17.31 12.16 -26.53
C PHE A 113 -16.99 11.00 -27.47
N LEU A 114 -16.51 11.31 -28.69
CA LEU A 114 -16.03 10.31 -29.65
C LEU A 114 -14.85 9.51 -29.08
N PHE A 115 -13.89 10.16 -28.42
CA PHE A 115 -12.78 9.48 -27.76
C PHE A 115 -13.28 8.45 -26.74
N TYR A 116 -14.23 8.82 -25.87
CA TYR A 116 -14.77 7.88 -24.88
C TYR A 116 -15.54 6.73 -25.53
N PHE A 117 -16.25 7.00 -26.62
CA PHE A 117 -16.97 5.97 -27.35
C PHE A 117 -16.01 4.91 -27.90
N LEU A 118 -14.92 5.35 -28.54
CA LEU A 118 -13.88 4.48 -29.08
C LEU A 118 -13.03 3.80 -27.99
N SER A 119 -13.08 4.30 -26.75
CA SER A 119 -12.39 3.74 -25.59
C SER A 119 -13.10 2.54 -24.96
N GLN A 120 -14.29 2.15 -25.45
CA GLN A 120 -15.05 1.02 -24.92
C GLN A 120 -14.38 -0.32 -25.24
N ASP A 121 -14.38 -1.25 -24.27
CA ASP A 121 -13.84 -2.60 -24.47
C ASP A 121 -14.58 -3.35 -25.58
N LYS A 122 -15.91 -3.16 -25.68
CA LYS A 122 -16.73 -3.76 -26.73
C LYS A 122 -16.27 -3.35 -28.12
N PHE A 123 -16.03 -2.06 -28.35
CA PHE A 123 -15.52 -1.54 -29.63
C PHE A 123 -14.16 -2.16 -29.99
N ARG A 124 -13.27 -2.35 -29.02
CA ARG A 124 -11.96 -2.96 -29.28
C ARG A 124 -12.05 -4.47 -29.50
N ALA A 125 -12.84 -5.17 -28.70
CA ALA A 125 -13.03 -6.61 -28.79
C ALA A 125 -13.67 -7.02 -30.13
N ASP A 126 -14.70 -6.29 -30.57
CA ASP A 126 -15.37 -6.56 -31.85
C ASP A 126 -14.45 -6.23 -33.03
N GLY A 127 -13.68 -5.15 -32.94
CA GLY A 127 -12.67 -4.80 -33.95
C GLY A 127 -11.56 -5.85 -34.06
N ALA A 128 -11.08 -6.37 -32.94
CA ALA A 128 -10.02 -7.38 -32.88
C ALA A 128 -10.41 -8.67 -33.61
N ARG A 129 -11.70 -9.06 -33.54
CA ARG A 129 -12.24 -10.25 -34.20
C ARG A 129 -12.25 -10.16 -35.72
N VAL A 130 -12.36 -8.95 -36.26
CA VAL A 130 -12.46 -8.71 -37.71
C VAL A 130 -11.13 -8.23 -38.32
N MET A 131 -10.04 -8.16 -37.54
CA MET A 131 -8.75 -7.72 -38.06
C MET A 131 -8.19 -8.72 -39.09
N THR A 132 -7.71 -8.20 -40.21
CA THR A 132 -7.16 -8.99 -41.33
C THR A 132 -5.66 -8.73 -41.50
N GLY A 133 -4.93 -9.70 -42.08
CA GLY A 133 -3.48 -9.60 -42.34
C GLY A 133 -2.66 -10.73 -41.69
N ALA A 134 -1.34 -10.65 -41.84
CA ALA A 134 -0.40 -11.62 -41.28
C ALA A 134 -0.32 -11.53 -39.74
N VAL A 135 0.06 -12.63 -39.08
CA VAL A 135 0.23 -12.71 -37.63
C VAL A 135 1.17 -11.59 -37.15
N GLY A 136 0.74 -10.82 -36.15
CA GLY A 136 1.49 -9.67 -35.61
C GLY A 136 1.33 -8.35 -36.37
N HIS A 137 0.78 -8.35 -37.59
CA HIS A 137 0.56 -7.16 -38.42
C HIS A 137 -0.87 -7.07 -38.97
N LYS A 138 -1.85 -7.52 -38.18
CA LYS A 138 -3.26 -7.41 -38.54
C LYS A 138 -3.75 -5.97 -38.41
N ARG A 139 -4.73 -5.59 -39.23
CA ARG A 139 -5.36 -4.26 -39.22
C ARG A 139 -6.88 -4.36 -39.15
N ILE A 140 -7.51 -3.42 -38.46
CA ILE A 140 -8.97 -3.26 -38.55
C ILE A 140 -9.34 -2.82 -39.98
N PRO A 141 -10.38 -3.42 -40.59
CA PRO A 141 -10.94 -2.94 -41.85
C PRO A 141 -11.39 -1.49 -41.75
N LYS A 142 -11.37 -0.75 -42.87
CA LYS A 142 -11.81 0.65 -42.88
C LYS A 142 -13.31 0.74 -42.57
N GLU A 143 -14.05 -0.19 -43.15
CA GLU A 143 -15.50 -0.34 -43.04
C GLU A 143 -15.92 -0.56 -41.58
N TYR A 144 -15.09 -1.22 -40.77
CA TYR A 144 -15.34 -1.41 -39.34
C TYR A 144 -15.49 -0.08 -38.59
N VAL A 145 -14.65 0.91 -38.92
CA VAL A 145 -14.73 2.26 -38.32
C VAL A 145 -15.83 3.08 -38.99
N GLU A 146 -15.94 3.02 -40.32
CA GLU A 146 -16.88 3.86 -41.07
C GLU A 146 -18.34 3.53 -40.78
N ASP A 147 -18.68 2.25 -40.69
CA ASP A 147 -20.04 1.78 -40.47
C ASP A 147 -20.37 1.55 -39.00
N HIS A 148 -19.44 1.77 -38.07
CA HIS A 148 -19.73 1.67 -36.65
C HIS A 148 -20.77 2.71 -36.24
N GLU A 149 -21.79 2.26 -35.52
CA GLU A 149 -22.89 3.11 -35.09
C GLU A 149 -22.64 3.67 -33.69
N ILE A 150 -22.87 4.97 -33.53
CA ILE A 150 -22.78 5.68 -32.26
C ILE A 150 -24.13 6.35 -31.94
N PRO A 151 -24.64 6.21 -30.71
CA PRO A 151 -25.79 6.97 -30.27
C PRO A 151 -25.41 8.45 -30.11
N LEU A 152 -26.19 9.34 -30.72
CA LEU A 152 -25.84 10.75 -30.88
C LEU A 152 -26.79 11.67 -30.10
N PRO A 153 -26.50 11.96 -28.81
CA PRO A 153 -27.21 13.00 -28.08
C PRO A 153 -26.96 14.41 -28.64
N PRO A 154 -27.76 15.43 -28.26
CA PRO A 154 -27.44 16.83 -28.52
C PRO A 154 -26.04 17.21 -28.01
N LEU A 155 -25.37 18.17 -28.67
CA LEU A 155 -23.99 18.58 -28.31
C LEU A 155 -23.80 18.97 -26.84
N GLU A 156 -24.78 19.66 -26.25
CA GLU A 156 -24.72 20.04 -24.83
C GLU A 156 -24.78 18.81 -23.91
N GLU A 157 -25.56 17.80 -24.28
CA GLU A 157 -25.63 16.54 -23.55
C GLU A 157 -24.34 15.73 -23.72
N GLN A 158 -23.75 15.72 -24.91
CA GLN A 158 -22.41 15.11 -25.13
C GLN A 158 -21.36 15.76 -24.23
N LYS A 159 -21.30 17.10 -24.16
CA LYS A 159 -20.38 17.82 -23.27
C LYS A 159 -20.62 17.50 -21.79
N ARG A 160 -21.89 17.38 -21.37
CA ARG A 160 -22.25 17.01 -20.00
C ARG A 160 -21.78 15.59 -19.65
N ILE A 161 -21.98 14.63 -20.54
CA ILE A 161 -21.52 13.24 -20.37
C ILE A 161 -19.98 13.21 -20.28
N VAL A 162 -19.29 13.94 -21.16
CA VAL A 162 -17.83 14.07 -21.12
C VAL A 162 -17.36 14.59 -19.77
N ALA A 163 -17.96 15.66 -19.24
CA ALA A 163 -17.59 16.22 -17.95
C ALA A 163 -17.76 15.23 -16.79
N ILE A 164 -18.86 14.44 -16.79
CA ILE A 164 -19.09 13.38 -15.80
C ILE A 164 -18.03 12.28 -15.90
N LEU A 165 -17.71 11.84 -17.12
CA LEU A 165 -16.71 10.80 -17.36
C LEU A 165 -15.30 11.28 -16.98
N ASP A 166 -14.98 12.54 -17.25
CA ASP A 166 -13.70 13.16 -16.83
C ASP A 166 -13.55 13.15 -15.32
N GLU A 167 -14.54 13.67 -14.59
CA GLU A 167 -14.52 13.71 -13.13
C GLU A 167 -14.44 12.29 -12.54
N ALA A 168 -15.24 11.36 -13.06
CA ALA A 168 -15.25 9.98 -12.59
C ALA A 168 -13.92 9.27 -12.86
N PHE A 169 -13.32 9.45 -14.05
CA PHE A 169 -12.07 8.78 -14.41
C PHE A 169 -10.87 9.39 -13.70
N GLU A 170 -10.84 10.70 -13.47
CA GLU A 170 -9.82 11.33 -12.62
C GLU A 170 -9.90 10.75 -11.18
N GLY A 171 -11.11 10.55 -10.66
CA GLY A 171 -11.33 9.92 -9.36
C GLY A 171 -10.87 8.45 -9.32
N ILE A 172 -11.17 7.68 -10.37
CA ILE A 172 -10.77 6.27 -10.50
C ILE A 172 -9.24 6.15 -10.61
N GLU A 173 -8.59 6.99 -11.42
CA GLU A 173 -7.13 6.97 -11.59
C GLU A 173 -6.42 7.25 -10.25
N LYS A 174 -6.87 8.26 -9.51
CA LYS A 174 -6.36 8.52 -8.15
C LYS A 174 -6.57 7.33 -7.22
N ALA A 175 -7.75 6.70 -7.28
CA ALA A 175 -8.05 5.52 -6.46
C ALA A 175 -7.18 4.31 -6.83
N GLN A 176 -6.85 4.14 -8.12
CA GLN A 176 -5.95 3.09 -8.62
C GLN A 176 -4.53 3.30 -8.11
N VAL A 177 -3.97 4.50 -8.30
CA VAL A 177 -2.62 4.84 -7.82
C VAL A 177 -2.52 4.63 -6.30
N ASN A 178 -3.52 5.07 -5.54
CA ASN A 178 -3.55 4.86 -4.09
C ASN A 178 -3.66 3.37 -3.71
N ALA A 179 -4.45 2.57 -4.45
CA ALA A 179 -4.58 1.14 -4.19
C ALA A 179 -3.29 0.38 -4.54
N GLU A 180 -2.60 0.74 -5.63
CA GLU A 180 -1.30 0.18 -6.01
C GLU A 180 -0.23 0.49 -4.97
N GLN A 181 -0.15 1.75 -4.51
CA GLN A 181 0.79 2.12 -3.46
C GLN A 181 0.50 1.39 -2.15
N ASN A 182 -0.77 1.26 -1.76
CA ASN A 182 -1.12 0.53 -0.55
C ASN A 182 -0.85 -0.98 -0.67
N LEU A 183 -1.02 -1.56 -1.86
CA LEU A 183 -0.63 -2.95 -2.15
C LEU A 183 0.89 -3.12 -2.01
N ALA A 184 1.69 -2.17 -2.50
CA ALA A 184 3.14 -2.17 -2.32
C ALA A 184 3.51 -2.08 -0.84
N ASN A 185 2.91 -1.15 -0.10
CA ASN A 185 3.13 -0.99 1.34
C ASN A 185 2.73 -2.25 2.14
N ALA A 186 1.62 -2.91 1.76
CA ALA A 186 1.17 -4.15 2.39
C ALA A 186 2.20 -5.29 2.20
N ARG A 187 2.79 -5.38 1.01
CA ARG A 187 3.86 -6.36 0.71
C ARG A 187 5.13 -6.04 1.50
N GLU A 188 5.47 -4.76 1.66
CA GLU A 188 6.65 -4.32 2.42
C GLU A 188 6.49 -4.51 3.93
N LEU A 189 5.27 -4.44 4.47
CA LEU A 189 5.00 -4.55 5.90
C LEU A 189 5.50 -5.88 6.48
N TYR A 190 5.31 -6.99 5.75
CA TYR A 190 5.79 -8.30 6.17
C TYR A 190 7.33 -8.37 6.16
N THR A 191 7.98 -7.90 5.09
CA THR A 191 9.45 -7.82 5.01
C THR A 191 10.03 -6.93 6.10
N SER A 192 9.41 -5.79 6.35
CA SER A 192 9.81 -4.87 7.43
C SER A 192 9.68 -5.51 8.81
N ALA A 193 8.63 -6.29 9.05
CA ALA A 193 8.46 -7.02 10.29
C ALA A 193 9.52 -8.11 10.48
N LEU A 194 9.88 -8.83 9.42
CA LEU A 194 11.00 -9.78 9.44
C LEU A 194 12.30 -9.07 9.80
N HIS A 195 12.64 -7.98 9.10
CA HIS A 195 13.87 -7.23 9.35
C HIS A 195 13.90 -6.61 10.75
N ALA A 196 12.75 -6.18 11.28
CA ALA A 196 12.65 -5.69 12.66
C ALA A 196 12.91 -6.80 13.69
N CYS A 197 12.46 -8.03 13.42
CA CYS A 197 12.69 -9.16 14.33
C CYS A 197 14.14 -9.68 14.28
N PHE A 198 14.80 -9.65 13.12
CA PHE A 198 16.12 -10.28 12.93
C PHE A 198 17.29 -9.29 12.74
N GLY A 199 17.03 -7.99 12.67
CA GLY A 199 18.06 -6.93 12.54
C GLY A 199 18.77 -6.59 13.85
N GLN A 200 19.96 -5.98 13.74
CA GLN A 200 20.78 -5.57 14.88
C GLN A 200 20.54 -4.11 15.33
N GLU A 201 19.93 -3.27 14.47
CA GLU A 201 19.92 -1.79 14.65
C GLU A 201 18.57 -1.17 15.01
N LYS A 202 17.44 -1.90 14.94
CA LYS A 202 16.10 -1.32 15.18
C LYS A 202 15.61 -1.58 16.61
N PRO A 203 14.91 -0.63 17.25
CA PRO A 203 14.27 -0.86 18.55
C PRO A 203 13.27 -2.00 18.40
N GLU A 204 13.31 -2.93 19.36
CA GLU A 204 12.46 -4.11 19.38
C GLU A 204 10.97 -3.72 19.28
N PRO A 205 10.10 -4.58 18.72
CA PRO A 205 8.66 -4.46 18.95
C PRO A 205 8.41 -4.25 20.45
N SER A 206 7.55 -3.28 20.82
CA SER A 206 7.41 -2.77 22.21
C SER A 206 7.27 -3.87 23.28
N TRP A 207 6.66 -5.00 22.92
CA TRP A 207 6.44 -6.16 23.79
C TRP A 207 7.71 -6.96 24.16
N MET A 208 8.84 -6.81 23.44
CA MET A 208 10.10 -7.51 23.75
C MET A 208 10.90 -6.84 24.89
N SER A 209 10.65 -5.55 25.17
CA SER A 209 11.43 -4.76 26.12
C SER A 209 11.23 -5.11 27.61
N CYS A 210 10.33 -6.05 27.94
CA CYS A 210 9.90 -6.34 29.31
C CYS A 210 10.68 -7.42 30.08
N GLU A 211 11.66 -8.11 29.50
CA GLU A 211 12.35 -9.22 30.20
C GLU A 211 13.85 -8.96 30.43
N LYS A 212 14.16 -8.04 31.34
CA LYS A 212 15.42 -8.10 32.11
C LYS A 212 15.22 -9.03 33.31
N ARG A 213 15.47 -10.34 33.14
CA ARG A 213 15.74 -11.23 34.29
C ARG A 213 17.05 -11.98 34.11
N LYS A 214 17.75 -12.07 35.24
CA LYS A 214 19.09 -12.62 35.45
C LYS A 214 19.25 -13.99 34.81
N PHE A 215 20.26 -14.13 33.94
CA PHE A 215 20.90 -15.41 33.66
C PHE A 215 21.49 -15.93 34.99
N LEU A 216 20.78 -16.84 35.64
CA LEU A 216 21.38 -17.72 36.64
C LEU A 216 22.00 -18.87 35.86
N SER A 217 23.31 -19.00 35.98
CA SER A 217 24.08 -20.18 35.60
C SER A 217 23.45 -21.41 36.26
N ASN A 218 22.74 -22.23 35.50
CA ASN A 218 22.36 -23.56 35.93
C ASN A 218 22.78 -24.60 34.90
N GLU A 219 23.23 -25.70 35.47
CA GLU A 219 23.93 -26.86 34.95
C GLU A 219 23.47 -27.36 33.58
N LYS A 220 24.44 -27.75 32.76
CA LYS A 220 24.26 -28.45 31.49
C LYS A 220 23.42 -29.71 31.72
N THR A 221 22.16 -29.69 31.33
CA THR A 221 21.39 -30.92 31.11
C THR A 221 22.13 -31.74 30.05
N PRO A 222 22.28 -33.07 30.22
CA PRO A 222 22.96 -33.88 29.23
C PRO A 222 22.19 -33.83 27.90
N ILE A 223 22.83 -33.25 26.89
CA ILE A 223 22.39 -33.32 25.49
C ILE A 223 22.24 -34.82 25.15
N PRO A 224 21.14 -35.27 24.55
CA PRO A 224 21.06 -36.62 23.99
C PRO A 224 22.29 -36.84 23.11
N GLN A 225 23.03 -37.91 23.40
CA GLN A 225 24.30 -38.27 22.77
C GLN A 225 24.34 -37.88 21.29
N LYS A 226 25.46 -37.24 20.86
CA LYS A 226 25.82 -36.97 19.46
C LYS A 226 25.13 -37.97 18.54
N ALA A 227 24.02 -37.57 17.92
CA ALA A 227 23.48 -38.32 16.80
C ALA A 227 24.55 -38.19 15.73
N ASN A 228 25.32 -39.27 15.53
CA ASN A 228 26.38 -39.34 14.53
C ASN A 228 25.84 -38.76 13.22
N SER A 229 26.32 -37.58 12.83
CA SER A 229 25.94 -36.97 11.57
C SER A 229 26.52 -37.84 10.45
N THR A 230 25.67 -38.62 9.80
CA THR A 230 26.04 -39.49 8.67
C THR A 230 26.34 -38.72 7.38
N ALA A 231 26.51 -37.39 7.44
CA ALA A 231 26.77 -36.54 6.29
C ALA A 231 28.20 -36.75 5.75
N ARG A 232 28.40 -37.84 5.00
CA ARG A 232 29.58 -38.05 4.15
C ARG A 232 29.79 -36.80 3.28
N GLY A 233 30.98 -36.21 3.34
CA GLY A 233 31.32 -35.04 2.55
C GLY A 233 32.39 -34.17 3.20
N ARG A 234 32.83 -33.13 2.49
CA ARG A 234 33.83 -32.16 2.96
C ARG A 234 33.41 -31.54 4.30
N ALA A 235 34.40 -31.18 5.12
CA ALA A 235 34.20 -30.52 6.41
C ALA A 235 33.53 -29.14 6.23
N ALA A 236 33.04 -28.57 7.33
CA ALA A 236 32.57 -27.18 7.34
C ALA A 236 33.71 -26.25 6.90
N THR A 237 33.38 -25.16 6.23
CA THR A 237 34.36 -24.13 5.88
C THR A 237 34.77 -23.33 7.11
N ASP A 238 36.01 -22.86 7.16
CA ASP A 238 36.51 -21.94 8.20
C ASP A 238 36.30 -20.46 7.83
N ARG A 239 35.76 -20.20 6.62
CA ARG A 239 35.45 -18.84 6.17
C ARG A 239 34.32 -18.24 6.99
N ILE A 240 34.43 -16.94 7.23
CA ILE A 240 33.35 -16.12 7.77
C ILE A 240 32.76 -15.30 6.63
N ILE A 241 31.47 -15.50 6.36
CA ILE A 241 30.68 -14.70 5.41
C ILE A 241 29.48 -14.20 6.20
N GLU A 242 29.52 -12.94 6.59
CA GLU A 242 28.45 -12.31 7.36
C GLU A 242 27.20 -12.14 6.48
N GLY A 243 26.06 -12.48 7.06
CA GLY A 243 24.76 -12.26 6.42
C GLY A 243 24.24 -10.85 6.58
N GLU A 244 23.00 -10.67 6.15
CA GLU A 244 22.32 -9.37 6.29
C GLU A 244 21.74 -9.17 7.69
N LEU A 245 21.34 -10.26 8.35
CA LEU A 245 20.59 -10.20 9.60
C LEU A 245 21.15 -11.16 10.66
N SER A 246 20.43 -12.24 10.94
CA SER A 246 20.71 -13.20 12.02
C SER A 246 21.29 -14.51 11.52
N LEU A 247 21.83 -14.54 10.30
CA LEU A 247 22.51 -15.70 9.70
C LEU A 247 23.94 -15.32 9.30
N SER A 248 24.86 -16.27 9.38
CA SER A 248 26.24 -16.12 8.92
C SER A 248 26.82 -17.48 8.54
N VAL A 249 27.70 -17.54 7.55
CA VAL A 249 28.62 -18.67 7.38
C VAL A 249 29.81 -18.42 8.29
N GLY A 250 30.14 -19.37 9.17
CA GLY A 250 31.12 -19.15 10.24
C GLY A 250 30.57 -18.26 11.35
N LYS A 251 31.24 -18.27 12.51
CA LYS A 251 30.83 -17.46 13.66
C LYS A 251 31.22 -15.99 13.41
N PRO A 252 30.27 -15.05 13.35
CA PRO A 252 30.58 -13.65 13.09
C PRO A 252 31.27 -13.01 14.29
N GLY A 253 32.04 -11.95 14.04
CA GLY A 253 32.67 -11.12 15.08
C GLY A 253 31.71 -10.14 15.76
N ILE A 254 30.42 -10.16 15.36
CA ILE A 254 29.39 -9.24 15.80
C ILE A 254 28.82 -9.70 17.15
N THR A 255 28.87 -8.82 18.15
CA THR A 255 28.25 -9.07 19.45
C THR A 255 26.73 -9.18 19.27
N PRO A 256 26.10 -10.28 19.73
CA PRO A 256 24.65 -10.40 19.65
C PRO A 256 23.99 -9.38 20.58
N ARG A 257 22.79 -8.93 20.20
CA ARG A 257 21.97 -8.07 21.06
C ARG A 257 21.61 -8.76 22.39
N PRO A 258 21.25 -8.00 23.44
CA PRO A 258 20.93 -8.59 24.75
C PRO A 258 19.89 -9.70 24.67
N GLY A 259 20.15 -10.82 25.35
CA GLY A 259 19.25 -11.99 25.35
C GLY A 259 19.37 -12.90 24.12
N TRP A 260 20.23 -12.57 23.15
CA TRP A 260 20.49 -13.37 21.96
C TRP A 260 21.90 -13.98 22.01
N ILE A 261 22.07 -15.12 21.35
CA ILE A 261 23.35 -15.81 21.22
C ILE A 261 23.58 -16.29 19.79
N TRP A 262 24.84 -16.28 19.37
CA TRP A 262 25.27 -16.93 18.13
C TRP A 262 25.60 -18.39 18.40
N SER A 263 24.88 -19.29 17.73
CA SER A 263 25.05 -20.74 17.84
C SER A 263 25.21 -21.35 16.46
N LYS A 264 26.01 -22.41 16.34
CA LYS A 264 26.13 -23.15 15.09
C LYS A 264 24.82 -23.90 14.85
N LEU A 265 24.24 -23.77 13.66
CA LEU A 265 22.92 -24.35 13.38
C LEU A 265 22.91 -25.87 13.51
N THR A 266 24.03 -26.53 13.19
CA THR A 266 24.21 -27.98 13.38
C THR A 266 24.24 -28.43 14.85
N ASP A 267 24.39 -27.51 15.79
CA ASP A 267 24.30 -27.82 17.23
C ASP A 267 22.84 -27.78 17.71
N LEU A 268 21.96 -27.08 16.97
CA LEU A 268 20.54 -26.88 17.29
C LEU A 268 19.60 -27.69 16.40
N ALA A 269 20.07 -28.15 15.24
CA ALA A 269 19.29 -28.90 14.28
C ALA A 269 20.14 -29.93 13.54
N ARG A 270 19.55 -31.10 13.28
CA ARG A 270 20.18 -32.13 12.44
C ARG A 270 20.06 -31.73 10.97
N LEU A 271 21.21 -31.59 10.31
CA LEU A 271 21.32 -31.34 8.88
C LEU A 271 21.11 -32.63 8.07
N GLU A 272 20.15 -32.61 7.16
CA GLU A 272 19.85 -33.70 6.23
C GLU A 272 19.89 -33.18 4.77
N SER A 273 20.34 -34.04 3.85
CA SER A 273 20.36 -33.74 2.41
C SER A 273 19.16 -34.36 1.71
N GLY A 274 18.54 -33.65 0.75
CA GLY A 274 17.56 -34.26 -0.14
C GLY A 274 18.21 -35.05 -1.27
N HIS A 275 17.43 -35.91 -1.95
CA HIS A 275 17.88 -36.72 -3.10
C HIS A 275 16.69 -37.10 -4.00
N THR A 276 16.99 -37.40 -5.26
CA THR A 276 16.00 -37.83 -6.26
C THR A 276 16.16 -39.33 -6.52
N PRO A 277 15.15 -40.17 -6.21
CA PRO A 277 15.12 -41.55 -6.67
C PRO A 277 15.31 -41.64 -8.19
N SER A 278 15.95 -42.70 -8.68
CA SER A 278 16.24 -42.80 -10.11
C SER A 278 14.96 -42.73 -10.95
N ARG A 279 14.89 -41.79 -11.89
CA ARG A 279 13.76 -41.66 -12.83
C ARG A 279 13.70 -42.79 -13.86
N ARG A 280 14.77 -43.60 -13.98
CA ARG A 280 14.82 -44.78 -14.87
C ARG A 280 13.99 -45.95 -14.35
N HIS A 281 13.56 -45.89 -13.08
CA HIS A 281 12.75 -46.88 -12.40
C HIS A 281 11.40 -46.24 -12.05
N PRO A 282 10.40 -46.27 -12.95
CA PRO A 282 9.07 -45.71 -12.68
C PRO A 282 8.42 -46.29 -11.42
N GLU A 283 8.74 -47.53 -11.07
CA GLU A 283 8.29 -48.23 -9.86
C GLU A 283 8.74 -47.58 -8.55
N TYR A 284 9.72 -46.66 -8.57
CA TYR A 284 10.13 -45.88 -7.39
C TYR A 284 9.20 -44.69 -7.11
N TRP A 285 8.29 -44.38 -8.04
CA TRP A 285 7.44 -43.20 -8.02
C TRP A 285 5.95 -43.57 -7.89
N ALA A 286 5.10 -42.56 -7.65
CA ALA A 286 3.65 -42.69 -7.49
C ALA A 286 3.19 -43.51 -6.27
N GLY A 287 3.88 -43.34 -5.13
CA GLY A 287 3.44 -43.86 -3.83
C GLY A 287 2.79 -42.81 -2.93
N ASP A 288 2.85 -43.07 -1.62
CA ASP A 288 2.21 -42.23 -0.60
C ASP A 288 3.16 -41.22 0.07
N VAL A 289 4.46 -41.27 -0.24
CA VAL A 289 5.45 -40.37 0.37
C VAL A 289 5.57 -39.13 -0.49
N GLY A 290 5.14 -37.98 0.03
CA GLY A 290 5.32 -36.69 -0.64
C GLY A 290 6.80 -36.38 -0.93
N TRP A 291 7.09 -35.86 -2.11
CA TRP A 291 8.44 -35.51 -2.56
C TRP A 291 8.49 -34.05 -3.00
N ILE A 292 9.14 -33.20 -2.20
CA ILE A 292 9.22 -31.75 -2.42
C ILE A 292 10.28 -31.45 -3.49
N GLY A 293 9.85 -30.89 -4.62
CA GLY A 293 10.73 -30.31 -5.63
C GLY A 293 10.73 -28.78 -5.63
N ILE A 294 11.55 -28.17 -6.50
CA ILE A 294 11.65 -26.71 -6.63
C ILE A 294 10.31 -26.05 -7.01
N LYS A 295 9.47 -26.72 -7.82
CA LYS A 295 8.13 -26.20 -8.17
C LYS A 295 7.24 -26.09 -6.93
N ASP A 296 7.27 -27.09 -6.06
CA ASP A 296 6.53 -27.08 -4.79
C ASP A 296 7.06 -25.97 -3.87
N ALA A 297 8.39 -25.88 -3.71
CA ALA A 297 8.99 -24.88 -2.86
C ALA A 297 8.74 -23.43 -3.33
N LYS A 298 8.68 -23.20 -4.66
CA LYS A 298 8.30 -21.90 -5.23
C LYS A 298 6.84 -21.56 -4.92
N ALA A 299 5.93 -22.52 -5.05
CA ALA A 299 4.50 -22.32 -4.80
C ALA A 299 4.19 -22.12 -3.30
N HIS A 300 4.97 -22.76 -2.43
CA HIS A 300 4.76 -22.76 -0.98
C HIS A 300 5.83 -21.96 -0.22
N HIS A 301 6.56 -21.06 -0.88
CA HIS A 301 7.63 -20.30 -0.26
C HIS A 301 7.14 -19.56 1.00
N GLY A 302 7.81 -19.82 2.12
CA GLY A 302 7.49 -19.28 3.45
C GLY A 302 6.29 -19.93 4.15
N GLN A 303 5.74 -21.02 3.61
CA GLN A 303 4.55 -21.70 4.12
C GLN A 303 4.84 -23.13 4.58
N VAL A 304 3.83 -23.72 5.22
CA VAL A 304 3.81 -25.15 5.55
C VAL A 304 3.24 -25.93 4.36
N ILE A 305 3.94 -26.95 3.91
CA ILE A 305 3.54 -27.80 2.79
C ILE A 305 2.94 -29.11 3.29
N TYR A 306 1.70 -29.39 2.85
CA TYR A 306 0.97 -30.61 3.21
C TYR A 306 0.78 -31.57 2.03
N LYS A 307 0.97 -31.10 0.80
CA LYS A 307 0.81 -31.87 -0.44
C LYS A 307 1.90 -31.48 -1.41
N THR A 308 2.34 -32.44 -2.21
CA THR A 308 3.41 -32.25 -3.21
C THR A 308 2.92 -32.67 -4.58
N ASN A 309 3.51 -32.11 -5.63
CA ASN A 309 3.18 -32.48 -7.01
C ASN A 309 3.59 -33.92 -7.35
N GLN A 310 4.59 -34.47 -6.66
CA GLN A 310 5.12 -35.81 -6.94
C GLN A 310 5.29 -36.59 -5.66
N HIS A 311 5.09 -37.90 -5.76
CA HIS A 311 5.23 -38.82 -4.64
C HIS A 311 6.20 -39.94 -4.99
N THR A 312 6.99 -40.35 -4.00
CA THR A 312 7.83 -41.56 -4.01
C THR A 312 7.16 -42.64 -3.15
N ASN A 313 7.78 -43.81 -3.08
CA ASN A 313 7.38 -44.89 -2.18
C ASN A 313 8.60 -45.42 -1.40
N GLN A 314 8.35 -46.41 -0.52
CA GLN A 314 9.40 -47.06 0.27
C GLN A 314 10.50 -47.65 -0.60
N LEU A 315 10.15 -48.29 -1.72
CA LEU A 315 11.13 -48.86 -2.66
C LEU A 315 12.08 -47.78 -3.23
N GLY A 316 11.54 -46.61 -3.56
CA GLY A 316 12.33 -45.45 -4.00
C GLY A 316 13.23 -44.87 -2.90
N LEU A 317 12.80 -44.90 -1.64
CA LEU A 317 13.62 -44.49 -0.50
C LEU A 317 14.76 -45.48 -0.23
N ASP A 318 14.45 -46.78 -0.24
CA ASP A 318 15.43 -47.86 0.02
C ASP A 318 16.52 -47.93 -1.06
N ASN A 319 16.16 -47.61 -2.31
CA ASN A 319 17.07 -47.63 -3.46
C ASN A 319 17.64 -46.25 -3.80
N SER A 320 17.56 -45.29 -2.89
CA SER A 320 18.19 -43.98 -3.06
C SER A 320 18.76 -43.43 -1.75
N ALA A 321 19.43 -42.28 -1.86
CA ALA A 321 19.85 -41.52 -0.69
C ALA A 321 18.74 -40.58 -0.17
N ALA A 322 17.53 -40.64 -0.72
CA ALA A 322 16.39 -39.88 -0.21
C ALA A 322 15.99 -40.44 1.16
N ARG A 323 15.50 -39.57 2.04
CA ARG A 323 15.12 -39.92 3.39
C ARG A 323 13.72 -39.41 3.66
N LEU A 324 12.95 -40.20 4.40
CA LEU A 324 11.71 -39.74 5.01
C LEU A 324 12.08 -38.86 6.20
N LEU A 325 11.66 -37.60 6.16
CA LEU A 325 11.93 -36.61 7.19
C LEU A 325 10.62 -36.30 7.94
N PRO A 326 10.69 -36.07 9.26
CA PRO A 326 9.51 -35.87 10.07
C PRO A 326 8.81 -34.54 9.75
N LYS A 327 7.56 -34.42 10.19
CA LYS A 327 6.86 -33.14 10.29
C LYS A 327 7.74 -32.08 11.00
N ASP A 328 7.53 -30.82 10.63
CA ASP A 328 8.23 -29.63 11.13
C ASP A 328 9.70 -29.53 10.69
N THR A 329 10.13 -30.37 9.75
CA THR A 329 11.43 -30.21 9.08
C THR A 329 11.43 -28.94 8.22
N VAL A 330 12.42 -28.06 8.44
CA VAL A 330 12.60 -26.82 7.66
C VAL A 330 13.49 -27.12 6.45
N CYS A 331 12.98 -26.88 5.25
CA CYS A 331 13.66 -27.18 3.99
C CYS A 331 14.10 -25.87 3.33
N LEU A 332 15.36 -25.79 2.91
CA LEU A 332 15.93 -24.65 2.18
C LEU A 332 16.48 -25.13 0.83
N SER A 333 16.01 -24.53 -0.26
CA SER A 333 16.58 -24.78 -1.58
C SER A 333 17.96 -24.13 -1.72
N ARG A 334 18.93 -24.94 -2.13
CA ARG A 334 20.36 -24.59 -2.20
C ARG A 334 20.91 -24.57 -3.63
N THR A 335 20.16 -25.01 -4.63
CA THR A 335 20.54 -25.00 -6.05
C THR A 335 19.30 -24.92 -6.94
N ALA A 336 19.49 -24.75 -8.25
CA ALA A 336 18.49 -24.41 -9.29
C ALA A 336 17.74 -23.07 -9.05
N SER A 337 17.29 -22.80 -7.83
CA SER A 337 16.83 -21.52 -7.32
C SER A 337 17.12 -21.48 -5.82
N VAL A 338 18.08 -20.67 -5.40
CA VAL A 338 18.52 -20.57 -4.00
C VAL A 338 17.52 -19.74 -3.20
N GLY A 339 17.22 -20.15 -1.97
CA GLY A 339 16.50 -19.31 -1.00
C GLY A 339 15.03 -19.65 -0.79
N TYR A 340 14.46 -20.64 -1.49
CA TYR A 340 13.10 -21.09 -1.18
C TYR A 340 13.08 -21.89 0.13
N VAL A 341 12.37 -21.34 1.12
CA VAL A 341 12.14 -21.96 2.43
C VAL A 341 10.73 -22.53 2.52
N VAL A 342 10.57 -23.77 2.99
CA VAL A 342 9.28 -24.39 3.32
C VAL A 342 9.37 -25.23 4.59
N VAL A 343 8.25 -25.46 5.28
CA VAL A 343 8.18 -26.34 6.46
C VAL A 343 7.29 -27.54 6.15
N MET A 344 7.74 -28.75 6.48
CA MET A 344 6.96 -29.96 6.25
C MET A 344 5.75 -30.05 7.20
N GLY A 345 4.53 -30.11 6.66
CA GLY A 345 3.31 -30.32 7.44
C GLY A 345 3.02 -31.78 7.77
N THR A 346 3.62 -32.71 7.02
CA THR A 346 3.57 -34.17 7.22
C THR A 346 4.96 -34.75 6.96
N GLU A 347 5.15 -36.06 7.19
CA GLU A 347 6.40 -36.71 6.79
C GLU A 347 6.55 -36.71 5.26
N MET A 348 7.72 -36.29 4.77
CA MET A 348 8.00 -36.14 3.34
C MET A 348 9.50 -36.34 3.04
N ALA A 349 9.84 -36.46 1.76
CA ALA A 349 11.21 -36.41 1.26
C ALA A 349 11.43 -35.15 0.40
N THR A 350 12.67 -34.76 0.16
CA THR A 350 13.01 -33.60 -0.70
C THR A 350 13.96 -33.97 -1.83
N SER A 351 13.95 -33.20 -2.92
CA SER A 351 14.90 -33.36 -4.02
C SER A 351 16.34 -33.05 -3.60
N GLN A 352 17.30 -33.43 -4.45
CA GLN A 352 18.72 -33.09 -4.27
C GLN A 352 19.01 -31.60 -4.15
N ASP A 353 18.03 -30.75 -4.47
CA ASP A 353 18.17 -29.31 -4.48
C ASP A 353 18.02 -28.68 -3.10
N PHE A 354 17.78 -29.49 -2.06
CA PHE A 354 17.47 -29.04 -0.71
C PHE A 354 18.52 -29.45 0.33
N VAL A 355 18.69 -28.58 1.31
CA VAL A 355 19.14 -28.94 2.66
C VAL A 355 17.96 -28.86 3.61
N ASN A 356 17.91 -29.76 4.57
CA ASN A 356 16.79 -29.92 5.47
C ASN A 356 17.29 -29.89 6.91
N TRP A 357 16.54 -29.23 7.79
CA TRP A 357 16.88 -29.04 9.19
C TRP A 357 15.79 -29.64 10.06
N VAL A 358 16.12 -30.71 10.77
CA VAL A 358 15.27 -31.30 11.80
C VAL A 358 15.67 -30.68 13.13
N CYS A 359 14.88 -29.73 13.61
CA CYS A 359 15.21 -28.91 14.78
C CYS A 359 15.16 -29.72 16.09
N SER A 360 16.02 -29.37 17.04
CA SER A 360 15.93 -29.85 18.42
C SER A 360 14.86 -29.07 19.20
N PRO A 361 14.51 -29.49 20.43
CA PRO A 361 13.58 -28.73 21.28
C PRO A 361 14.02 -27.30 21.63
N GLU A 362 15.29 -26.95 21.41
CA GLU A 362 15.85 -25.60 21.68
C GLU A 362 15.65 -24.62 20.51
N LEU A 363 15.19 -25.11 19.35
CA LEU A 363 14.97 -24.32 18.15
C LEU A 363 13.56 -24.54 17.60
N GLU A 364 12.75 -23.49 17.62
CA GLU A 364 11.41 -23.50 17.05
C GLU A 364 11.48 -23.54 15.51
N PRO A 365 10.92 -24.56 14.83
CA PRO A 365 11.01 -24.69 13.37
C PRO A 365 10.50 -23.48 12.60
N HIS A 366 9.39 -22.89 13.06
CA HIS A 366 8.84 -21.69 12.41
C HIS A 366 9.72 -20.45 12.63
N PHE A 367 10.47 -20.39 13.73
CA PHE A 367 11.47 -19.34 13.95
C PHE A 367 12.61 -19.48 12.94
N LEU A 368 13.14 -20.69 12.76
CA LEU A 368 14.17 -20.95 11.74
C LEU A 368 13.66 -20.63 10.33
N LYS A 369 12.42 -21.01 9.99
CA LYS A 369 11.75 -20.62 8.73
C LYS A 369 11.82 -19.11 8.53
N TYR A 370 11.38 -18.32 9.51
CA TYR A 370 11.36 -16.86 9.40
C TYR A 370 12.75 -16.24 9.35
N LEU A 371 13.72 -16.77 10.09
CA LEU A 371 15.11 -16.32 10.03
C LEU A 371 15.68 -16.52 8.63
N LEU A 372 15.45 -17.69 8.02
CA LEU A 372 15.87 -17.96 6.64
C LEU A 372 15.13 -17.06 5.63
N LEU A 373 13.83 -16.82 5.80
CA LEU A 373 13.08 -15.89 4.94
C LEU A 373 13.60 -14.45 5.03
N ALA A 374 13.97 -14.02 6.24
CA ALA A 374 14.48 -12.67 6.47
C ALA A 374 15.82 -12.43 5.77
N GLU A 375 16.64 -13.46 5.59
CA GLU A 375 17.91 -13.35 4.88
C GLU A 375 17.74 -13.01 3.39
N GLY A 376 16.63 -13.43 2.77
CA GLY A 376 16.25 -13.05 1.40
C GLY A 376 17.38 -13.23 0.37
N ASP A 377 17.70 -12.16 -0.36
CA ASP A 377 18.76 -12.13 -1.37
C ASP A 377 20.18 -12.26 -0.76
N GLY A 378 20.31 -12.14 0.57
CA GLY A 378 21.55 -12.40 1.31
C GLY A 378 22.10 -13.81 1.08
N PHE A 379 21.25 -14.79 0.76
CA PHE A 379 21.71 -16.14 0.40
C PHE A 379 22.66 -16.18 -0.80
N LEU A 380 22.59 -15.20 -1.71
CA LEU A 380 23.49 -15.10 -2.85
C LEU A 380 24.95 -14.90 -2.44
N LYS A 381 25.20 -14.36 -1.24
CA LYS A 381 26.55 -14.20 -0.67
C LYS A 381 27.17 -15.56 -0.30
N TYR A 382 26.34 -16.55 0.00
CA TYR A 382 26.78 -17.90 0.38
C TYR A 382 26.84 -18.85 -0.82
N SER A 383 26.31 -18.45 -1.97
CA SER A 383 26.31 -19.26 -3.17
C SER A 383 27.55 -19.02 -4.03
N SER A 384 27.89 -20.01 -4.87
CA SER A 384 28.95 -19.90 -5.85
C SER A 384 28.48 -20.43 -7.21
N GLY A 385 28.99 -19.82 -8.29
CA GLY A 385 28.67 -20.17 -9.68
C GLY A 385 28.12 -18.97 -10.47
N ALA A 386 28.43 -18.88 -11.76
CA ALA A 386 27.98 -17.75 -12.60
C ALA A 386 26.58 -17.96 -13.20
N VAL A 387 26.30 -19.17 -13.71
CA VAL A 387 25.02 -19.52 -14.37
C VAL A 387 24.07 -20.26 -13.43
N HIS A 388 24.60 -21.12 -12.54
CA HIS A 388 23.83 -21.83 -11.53
C HIS A 388 24.39 -21.51 -10.14
N GLN A 389 23.70 -20.64 -9.41
CA GLN A 389 24.03 -20.34 -8.03
C GLN A 389 23.76 -21.57 -7.15
N THR A 390 24.76 -21.99 -6.39
CA THR A 390 24.64 -23.11 -5.43
C THR A 390 25.32 -22.79 -4.11
N ILE A 391 24.61 -23.01 -2.99
CA ILE A 391 25.22 -23.04 -1.65
C ILE A 391 25.75 -24.45 -1.42
N TYR A 392 27.06 -24.59 -1.20
CA TYR A 392 27.69 -25.89 -1.02
C TYR A 392 27.62 -26.38 0.44
N PHE A 393 27.78 -27.69 0.65
CA PHE A 393 27.68 -28.29 1.99
C PHE A 393 28.66 -27.71 3.02
N PRO A 394 29.94 -27.38 2.69
CA PRO A 394 30.84 -26.75 3.65
C PRO A 394 30.28 -25.45 4.24
N GLU A 395 29.65 -24.61 3.43
CA GLU A 395 29.02 -23.35 3.82
C GLU A 395 27.77 -23.61 4.68
N VAL A 396 26.87 -24.51 4.23
CA VAL A 396 25.67 -24.89 5.00
C VAL A 396 26.03 -25.48 6.37
N LYS A 397 27.06 -26.33 6.44
CA LYS A 397 27.58 -26.91 7.70
C LYS A 397 28.20 -25.86 8.62
N ALA A 398 28.57 -24.70 8.08
CA ALA A 398 29.13 -23.59 8.83
C ALA A 398 28.09 -22.51 9.18
N PHE A 399 26.81 -22.70 8.85
CA PHE A 399 25.76 -21.76 9.26
C PHE A 399 25.73 -21.56 10.77
N HIS A 400 25.79 -20.31 11.18
CA HIS A 400 25.52 -19.84 12.53
C HIS A 400 24.28 -18.96 12.50
N ILE A 401 23.41 -19.15 13.49
CA ILE A 401 22.21 -18.34 13.66
C ILE A 401 22.32 -17.54 14.96
N CYS A 402 21.84 -16.30 14.93
CA CYS A 402 21.61 -15.51 16.12
C CYS A 402 20.19 -15.77 16.59
N HIS A 403 20.00 -16.24 17.82
CA HIS A 403 18.69 -16.59 18.34
C HIS A 403 18.55 -16.29 19.84
N PRO A 404 17.32 -16.05 20.33
CA PRO A 404 17.03 -15.91 21.75
C PRO A 404 16.61 -17.26 22.37
N SER A 405 16.12 -17.21 23.62
CA SER A 405 15.50 -18.37 24.26
C SER A 405 14.27 -18.86 23.50
N ILE A 406 13.91 -20.14 23.70
CA ILE A 406 12.79 -20.78 23.01
C ILE A 406 11.45 -20.07 23.27
N GLU A 407 11.25 -19.48 24.44
CA GLU A 407 10.05 -18.71 24.78
C GLU A 407 9.93 -17.46 23.92
N VAL A 408 11.03 -16.74 23.73
CA VAL A 408 11.07 -15.54 22.88
C VAL A 408 10.92 -15.91 21.41
N GLN A 409 11.54 -17.00 20.96
CA GLN A 409 11.36 -17.53 19.60
C GLN A 409 9.88 -17.76 19.30
N ARG A 410 9.12 -18.38 20.21
CA ARG A 410 7.68 -18.61 20.05
C ARG A 410 6.86 -17.32 19.99
N LYS A 411 7.18 -16.32 20.81
CA LYS A 411 6.52 -15.00 20.74
C LYS A 411 6.79 -14.31 19.38
N ILE A 412 8.01 -14.42 18.86
CA ILE A 412 8.38 -13.91 17.53
C ILE A 412 7.58 -14.61 16.44
N VAL A 413 7.48 -15.94 16.50
CA VAL A 413 6.69 -16.74 15.56
C VAL A 413 5.23 -16.31 15.57
N GLU A 414 4.61 -16.18 16.75
CA GLU A 414 3.23 -15.74 16.88
C GLU A 414 2.99 -14.35 16.26
N PHE A 415 3.91 -13.41 16.49
CA PHE A 415 3.85 -12.07 15.90
C PHE A 415 3.97 -12.12 14.37
N LEU A 416 4.93 -12.88 13.84
CA LEU A 416 5.19 -12.97 12.41
C LEU A 416 4.09 -13.75 11.65
N ASP A 417 3.53 -14.80 12.25
CA ASP A 417 2.38 -15.54 11.70
C ASP A 417 1.16 -14.60 11.60
N LYS A 418 0.85 -13.84 12.66
CA LYS A 418 -0.22 -12.83 12.65
C LYS A 418 0.02 -11.77 11.57
N THR A 419 1.24 -11.27 11.49
CA THR A 419 1.62 -10.24 10.52
C THR A 419 1.49 -10.74 9.09
N TYR A 420 1.94 -11.96 8.82
CA TYR A 420 1.82 -12.62 7.51
C TYR A 420 0.36 -12.80 7.08
N VAL A 421 -0.51 -13.28 7.98
CA VAL A 421 -1.94 -13.47 7.68
C VAL A 421 -2.61 -12.12 7.36
N LEU A 422 -2.31 -11.09 8.15
CA LEU A 422 -2.85 -9.75 7.94
C LEU A 422 -2.34 -9.12 6.63
N SER A 423 -1.05 -9.26 6.31
CA SER A 423 -0.49 -8.74 5.06
C SER A 423 -1.11 -9.41 3.84
N LYS A 424 -1.30 -10.74 3.87
CA LYS A 424 -1.96 -11.48 2.78
C LYS A 424 -3.42 -11.11 2.60
N LYS A 425 -4.15 -10.91 3.70
CA LYS A 425 -5.53 -10.40 3.66
C LYS A 425 -5.58 -9.01 3.01
N LEU A 426 -4.63 -8.14 3.36
CA LEU A 426 -4.57 -6.78 2.83
C LEU A 426 -4.19 -6.75 1.34
N GLU A 427 -3.24 -7.58 0.91
CA GLU A 427 -2.89 -7.79 -0.49
C GLU A 427 -4.13 -8.17 -1.32
N ALA A 428 -4.89 -9.19 -0.87
CA ALA A 428 -6.10 -9.65 -1.56
C ALA A 428 -7.18 -8.56 -1.67
N ILE A 429 -7.36 -7.74 -0.63
CA ILE A 429 -8.32 -6.63 -0.65
C ILE A 429 -7.94 -5.59 -1.71
N TYR A 430 -6.66 -5.22 -1.81
CA TYR A 430 -6.23 -4.22 -2.79
C TYR A 430 -6.22 -4.76 -4.22
N GLU A 431 -5.87 -6.03 -4.41
CA GLU A 431 -5.97 -6.69 -5.72
C GLU A 431 -7.42 -6.73 -6.22
N GLN A 432 -8.37 -7.07 -5.33
CA GLN A 432 -9.80 -7.01 -5.67
C GLN A 432 -10.25 -5.58 -5.95
N LYS A 433 -9.84 -4.60 -5.14
CA LYS A 433 -10.16 -3.18 -5.35
C LYS A 433 -9.68 -2.67 -6.71
N LEU A 434 -8.49 -3.06 -7.15
CA LEU A 434 -7.97 -2.69 -8.46
C LEU A 434 -8.83 -3.28 -9.60
N LYS A 435 -9.27 -4.52 -9.44
CA LYS A 435 -10.21 -5.17 -10.37
C LYS A 435 -11.56 -4.44 -10.42
N ASP A 436 -12.13 -4.11 -9.26
CA ASP A 436 -13.42 -3.41 -9.16
C ASP A 436 -13.36 -2.01 -9.81
N LEU A 437 -12.24 -1.30 -9.63
CA LEU A 437 -12.01 0.01 -10.26
C LEU A 437 -11.93 -0.10 -11.79
N ALA A 438 -11.29 -1.15 -12.31
CA ALA A 438 -11.24 -1.41 -13.75
C ALA A 438 -12.63 -1.74 -14.32
N GLU A 439 -13.42 -2.56 -13.62
CA GLU A 439 -14.80 -2.89 -14.00
C GLU A 439 -15.71 -1.66 -13.94
N LEU A 440 -15.58 -0.81 -12.91
CA LEU A 440 -16.33 0.42 -12.77
C LEU A 440 -16.11 1.36 -13.96
N LYS A 441 -14.85 1.51 -14.43
CA LYS A 441 -14.53 2.33 -15.60
C LYS A 441 -15.32 1.88 -16.83
N GLN A 442 -15.42 0.57 -17.07
CA GLN A 442 -16.17 0.03 -18.20
C GLN A 442 -17.68 0.17 -18.04
N SER A 443 -18.20 -0.06 -16.82
CA SER A 443 -19.61 0.14 -16.50
C SER A 443 -20.05 1.59 -16.77
N LEU A 444 -19.21 2.57 -16.42
CA LEU A 444 -19.49 3.99 -16.67
C LEU A 444 -19.56 4.32 -18.17
N LEU A 445 -18.65 3.78 -18.98
CA LEU A 445 -18.72 3.94 -20.43
C LEU A 445 -20.01 3.33 -21.00
N GLN A 446 -20.36 2.11 -20.58
CA GLN A 446 -21.59 1.47 -21.03
C GLN A 446 -22.84 2.29 -20.67
N LYS A 447 -22.91 2.82 -19.45
CA LYS A 447 -24.01 3.70 -19.01
C LYS A 447 -24.05 5.02 -19.77
N ALA A 448 -22.89 5.58 -20.13
CA ALA A 448 -22.79 6.81 -20.91
C ALA A 448 -23.41 6.66 -22.30
N PHE A 449 -23.15 5.55 -22.98
CA PHE A 449 -23.59 5.33 -24.36
C PHE A 449 -24.94 4.60 -24.48
N SER A 450 -25.47 4.01 -23.41
CA SER A 450 -26.83 3.45 -23.39
C SER A 450 -27.93 4.51 -23.11
N GLY A 451 -27.55 5.74 -22.78
CA GLY A 451 -28.49 6.79 -22.38
C GLY A 451 -28.95 6.69 -20.92
N GLU A 452 -28.34 5.79 -20.13
CA GLU A 452 -28.60 5.66 -18.69
C GLU A 452 -28.01 6.83 -17.88
N LEU A 453 -26.98 7.51 -18.41
CA LEU A 453 -26.45 8.75 -17.83
C LEU A 453 -27.20 10.02 -18.26
N THR A 454 -28.42 9.95 -18.82
CA THR A 454 -29.21 11.12 -19.25
C THR A 454 -29.79 11.94 -18.11
N SER A 455 -30.08 13.23 -18.30
CA SER A 455 -30.68 14.13 -17.30
C SER A 455 -31.96 13.61 -16.61
N SER A 456 -32.67 12.65 -17.22
CA SER A 456 -33.85 11.98 -16.65
C SER A 456 -33.51 10.81 -15.70
N ASN A 457 -32.33 10.21 -15.88
CA ASN A 457 -31.83 9.04 -15.14
C ASN A 457 -30.55 9.34 -14.35
N VAL A 458 -30.07 10.58 -14.42
CA VAL A 458 -29.04 11.12 -13.54
C VAL A 458 -29.69 11.27 -12.17
N VAL A 459 -29.72 10.18 -11.41
CA VAL A 459 -29.27 10.26 -10.02
C VAL A 459 -27.98 11.05 -10.12
N ALA A 460 -27.99 12.29 -9.59
CA ALA A 460 -26.88 13.20 -9.67
C ALA A 460 -25.57 12.40 -9.58
N PHE A 461 -24.71 12.51 -10.60
CA PHE A 461 -23.28 12.27 -10.41
C PHE A 461 -22.72 13.41 -9.53
N THR A 462 -23.36 13.71 -8.39
CA THR A 462 -22.61 13.73 -7.15
C THR A 462 -21.81 12.43 -7.13
N ARG A 463 -20.56 12.44 -6.66
CA ARG A 463 -19.79 11.24 -6.29
C ARG A 463 -20.73 10.04 -6.02
N PRO A 464 -20.32 8.79 -6.24
CA PRO A 464 -20.75 7.79 -5.28
C PRO A 464 -20.26 8.31 -3.91
N VAL A 465 -21.08 9.12 -3.25
CA VAL A 465 -21.71 8.75 -2.01
C VAL A 465 -22.24 7.34 -2.28
N ALA A 466 -21.31 6.36 -2.30
CA ALA A 466 -21.48 5.16 -1.52
C ALA A 466 -22.26 5.66 -0.33
N GLU A 467 -23.52 5.20 -0.18
CA GLU A 467 -24.37 5.52 0.98
C GLU A 467 -23.43 5.99 2.06
N GLN A 468 -23.31 7.31 2.29
CA GLN A 468 -22.17 7.84 3.02
C GLN A 468 -22.33 7.17 4.37
N GLN A 469 -21.61 6.08 4.58
CA GLN A 469 -21.35 5.55 5.88
C GLN A 469 -20.63 6.73 6.45
N ALA A 470 -21.37 7.48 7.28
CA ALA A 470 -20.90 8.69 7.91
C ALA A 470 -19.48 8.38 8.35
N VAL A 471 -18.51 9.16 7.86
CA VAL A 471 -17.09 8.89 8.10
C VAL A 471 -16.96 8.51 9.57
N ALA A 472 -16.59 7.25 9.82
CA ALA A 472 -16.69 6.71 11.16
C ALA A 472 -15.92 7.64 12.10
N THR A 473 -16.55 8.12 13.16
CA THR A 473 -15.97 9.16 14.01
C THR A 473 -14.64 8.72 14.62
N THR A 474 -14.48 7.40 14.80
CA THR A 474 -13.27 6.73 15.29
C THR A 474 -12.15 6.56 14.24
N SER A 475 -12.37 6.97 12.99
CA SER A 475 -11.40 6.81 11.90
C SER A 475 -10.32 7.90 11.89
N PRO A 476 -9.11 7.60 11.37
CA PRO A 476 -8.08 8.61 11.13
C PRO A 476 -8.54 9.74 10.19
N GLU A 477 -9.40 9.42 9.22
CA GLU A 477 -10.00 10.39 8.30
C GLU A 477 -10.83 11.44 9.05
N PHE A 478 -11.71 11.00 9.96
CA PHE A 478 -12.55 11.92 10.72
C PHE A 478 -11.70 12.86 11.58
N ALA A 479 -10.68 12.32 12.26
CA ALA A 479 -9.74 13.12 13.03
C ALA A 479 -8.98 14.13 12.16
N ALA A 480 -8.52 13.72 10.97
CA ALA A 480 -7.87 14.62 10.02
C ALA A 480 -8.81 15.74 9.54
N ASN A 481 -10.09 15.41 9.30
CA ASN A 481 -11.12 16.38 8.92
C ASN A 481 -11.37 17.41 10.04
N VAL A 482 -11.40 16.98 11.31
CA VAL A 482 -11.50 17.89 12.47
C VAL A 482 -10.28 18.82 12.56
N LEU A 483 -9.06 18.29 12.33
CA LEU A 483 -7.83 19.09 12.34
C LEU A 483 -7.80 20.12 11.22
N ALA A 484 -8.19 19.73 10.01
CA ALA A 484 -8.28 20.64 8.88
C ALA A 484 -9.36 21.71 9.10
N TYR A 485 -10.50 21.34 9.70
CA TYR A 485 -11.54 22.29 10.11
C TYR A 485 -11.00 23.32 11.10
N ALA A 486 -10.28 22.87 12.13
CA ALA A 486 -9.67 23.74 13.13
C ALA A 486 -8.61 24.68 12.50
N HIS A 487 -7.75 24.14 11.65
CA HIS A 487 -6.76 24.93 10.92
C HIS A 487 -7.43 26.01 10.05
N ASN A 488 -8.52 25.68 9.34
CA ASN A 488 -9.23 26.64 8.49
C ASN A 488 -9.78 27.82 9.30
N TRP A 489 -10.28 27.58 10.52
CA TRP A 489 -10.70 28.64 11.44
C TRP A 489 -9.54 29.52 11.91
N HIS A 490 -8.38 28.93 12.19
CA HIS A 490 -7.17 29.67 12.54
C HIS A 490 -6.68 30.54 11.38
N ALA A 491 -6.64 29.98 10.17
CA ALA A 491 -6.21 30.68 8.96
C ALA A 491 -7.14 31.86 8.63
N ALA A 492 -8.46 31.70 8.81
CA ALA A 492 -9.43 32.78 8.63
C ALA A 492 -9.21 33.99 9.55
N GLN A 493 -8.50 33.80 10.68
CA GLN A 493 -8.15 34.85 11.64
C GLN A 493 -6.66 35.23 11.59
N GLN A 494 -5.91 34.75 10.59
CA GLN A 494 -4.46 34.96 10.44
C GLN A 494 -3.64 34.47 11.66
N ARG A 495 -4.09 33.38 12.28
CA ARG A 495 -3.48 32.73 13.46
C ARG A 495 -3.07 31.28 13.21
N ASP A 496 -2.94 30.89 11.95
CA ASP A 496 -2.49 29.56 11.50
C ASP A 496 -1.12 29.19 12.07
N HIS A 497 -0.21 30.16 12.22
CA HIS A 497 1.09 29.97 12.89
C HIS A 497 0.99 29.54 14.37
N THR A 498 -0.19 29.59 15.01
CA THR A 498 -0.39 29.10 16.38
C THR A 498 -0.87 27.64 16.43
N PHE A 499 -1.18 27.04 15.28
CA PHE A 499 -1.78 25.71 15.18
C PHE A 499 -0.73 24.63 14.86
N GLY A 500 0.10 24.28 15.86
CA GLY A 500 1.05 23.16 15.77
C GLY A 500 0.52 21.86 16.39
N ARG A 501 1.31 20.77 16.30
CA ARG A 501 0.95 19.42 16.78
C ARG A 501 0.40 19.35 18.21
N VAL A 502 0.98 20.10 19.15
CA VAL A 502 0.50 20.11 20.55
C VAL A 502 -0.92 20.68 20.62
N LYS A 503 -1.18 21.80 19.94
CA LYS A 503 -2.50 22.41 19.91
C LYS A 503 -3.51 21.54 19.17
N ALA A 504 -3.12 20.94 18.05
CA ALA A 504 -3.90 19.96 17.30
C ALA A 504 -4.36 18.81 18.21
N GLN A 505 -3.45 18.26 19.01
CA GLN A 505 -3.79 17.21 19.97
C GLN A 505 -4.79 17.68 21.05
N LYS A 506 -4.64 18.90 21.59
CA LYS A 506 -5.58 19.41 22.60
C LYS A 506 -6.94 19.69 22.01
N VAL A 507 -7.00 20.16 20.76
CA VAL A 507 -8.26 20.30 20.02
C VAL A 507 -8.96 18.96 19.85
N LEU A 508 -8.24 17.90 19.45
CA LEU A 508 -8.83 16.55 19.37
C LEU A 508 -9.35 16.07 20.74
N HIS A 509 -8.64 16.34 21.82
CA HIS A 509 -9.13 15.97 23.16
C HIS A 509 -10.37 16.73 23.59
N MET A 510 -10.38 18.05 23.43
CA MET A 510 -11.54 18.85 23.80
C MET A 510 -12.74 18.56 22.88
N ALA A 511 -12.49 18.27 21.60
CA ALA A 511 -13.52 17.85 20.67
C ALA A 511 -14.17 16.52 21.09
N GLU A 512 -13.39 15.50 21.44
CA GLU A 512 -13.97 14.21 21.89
C GLU A 512 -14.72 14.36 23.23
N SER A 513 -14.12 15.08 24.18
CA SER A 513 -14.66 15.21 25.53
C SER A 513 -15.88 16.12 25.64
N VAL A 514 -16.05 17.09 24.74
CA VAL A 514 -17.12 18.11 24.84
C VAL A 514 -18.09 18.09 23.66
N ALA A 515 -17.65 17.63 22.49
CA ALA A 515 -18.52 17.60 21.31
C ALA A 515 -19.38 16.32 21.20
N ASP A 516 -19.29 15.40 22.17
CA ASP A 516 -20.01 14.11 22.17
C ASP A 516 -19.75 13.34 20.86
N VAL A 517 -18.45 13.26 20.51
CA VAL A 517 -17.97 12.59 19.30
C VAL A 517 -16.89 11.61 19.71
N ASP A 518 -17.20 10.32 19.70
CA ASP A 518 -16.19 9.29 19.95
C ASP A 518 -15.20 9.23 18.78
N MET A 519 -13.98 9.72 19.02
CA MET A 519 -12.92 9.71 18.02
C MET A 519 -11.97 8.52 18.16
N GLY A 520 -12.32 7.53 18.99
CA GLY A 520 -11.52 6.32 19.15
C GLY A 520 -10.18 6.55 19.86
N ARG A 521 -10.00 7.70 20.51
CA ARG A 521 -8.77 8.02 21.24
C ARG A 521 -8.63 7.18 22.51
N GLN A 522 -7.39 6.98 22.92
CA GLN A 522 -6.97 6.35 24.16
C GLN A 522 -6.03 7.30 24.91
N PRO A 523 -6.58 8.37 25.53
CA PRO A 523 -5.75 9.41 26.12
C PRO A 523 -5.04 8.94 27.39
N ILE A 524 -3.76 9.29 27.51
CA ILE A 524 -2.92 9.05 28.68
C ILE A 524 -2.52 10.36 29.36
N LYS A 525 -2.19 10.27 30.65
CA LYS A 525 -1.58 11.38 31.39
C LYS A 525 -0.12 11.55 30.94
N ASP A 526 0.22 12.75 30.46
CA ASP A 526 1.57 13.11 30.04
C ASP A 526 1.99 14.45 30.65
N ALA A 527 3.30 14.74 30.61
CA ALA A 527 3.86 16.03 31.00
C ALA A 527 3.15 17.19 30.28
N ALA A 528 2.81 17.02 29.01
CA ALA A 528 2.07 18.01 28.21
C ALA A 528 0.54 17.88 28.33
N GLY A 529 -0.01 17.32 29.41
CA GLY A 529 -1.46 17.16 29.62
C GLY A 529 -2.04 15.85 29.06
N PRO A 530 -3.34 15.76 28.73
CA PRO A 530 -3.91 14.55 28.12
C PRO A 530 -3.34 14.34 26.72
N ASN A 531 -2.71 13.19 26.50
CA ASN A 531 -1.90 12.88 25.33
C ASN A 531 -2.44 11.62 24.63
N ASP A 532 -2.54 11.67 23.31
CA ASP A 532 -2.69 10.48 22.47
C ASP A 532 -1.96 10.81 21.16
N PHE A 533 -0.65 10.67 21.19
CA PHE A 533 0.20 11.09 20.08
C PHE A 533 0.05 10.15 18.89
N GLN A 534 -0.13 8.84 19.14
CA GLN A 534 -0.31 7.84 18.10
C GLN A 534 -1.61 8.06 17.32
N HIS A 535 -2.71 8.41 17.99
CA HIS A 535 -3.95 8.78 17.31
C HIS A 535 -3.77 9.99 16.38
N MET A 536 -3.12 11.04 16.87
CA MET A 536 -2.84 12.24 16.08
C MET A 536 -1.92 11.95 14.88
N LEU A 537 -0.88 11.13 15.07
CA LEU A 537 -0.01 10.69 13.99
C LEU A 537 -0.77 9.90 12.92
N ARG A 538 -1.66 8.97 13.29
CA ARG A 538 -2.49 8.24 12.30
C ARG A 538 -3.34 9.20 11.47
N ALA A 539 -3.89 10.25 12.08
CA ALA A 539 -4.63 11.29 11.37
C ALA A 539 -3.72 12.09 10.41
N GLU A 540 -2.50 12.44 10.84
CA GLU A 540 -1.51 13.10 10.00
C GLU A 540 -1.03 12.20 8.85
N ASP A 541 -0.77 10.93 9.10
CA ASP A 541 -0.35 9.95 8.09
C ASP A 541 -1.44 9.71 7.05
N TRP A 542 -2.71 9.64 7.50
CA TRP A 542 -3.84 9.62 6.57
C TRP A 542 -3.91 10.92 5.74
N ALA A 543 -3.72 12.09 6.36
CA ALA A 543 -3.75 13.36 5.66
C ALA A 543 -2.62 13.47 4.61
N LYS A 544 -1.41 13.00 4.95
CA LYS A 544 -0.26 12.90 4.02
C LYS A 544 -0.55 11.98 2.86
N ALA A 545 -1.04 10.77 3.14
CA ALA A 545 -1.38 9.77 2.13
C ALA A 545 -2.46 10.27 1.14
N ASN A 546 -3.31 11.20 1.58
CA ASN A 546 -4.36 11.80 0.75
C ASN A 546 -4.00 13.19 0.21
N LEU A 547 -2.72 13.59 0.27
CA LEU A 547 -2.23 14.91 -0.17
C LEU A 547 -3.05 16.07 0.40
N PHE A 548 -3.52 15.94 1.64
CA PHE A 548 -4.36 16.92 2.29
C PHE A 548 -3.51 17.94 3.08
N PHE A 549 -2.80 17.50 4.11
CA PHE A 549 -1.88 18.34 4.87
C PHE A 549 -0.83 17.50 5.59
N GLU A 550 0.21 18.17 6.08
CA GLU A 550 1.21 17.60 7.00
C GLU A 550 1.63 18.61 8.06
N PHE A 551 2.27 18.14 9.14
CA PHE A 551 2.94 19.02 10.09
C PHE A 551 4.46 18.99 9.85
N THR A 552 5.03 20.13 9.45
CA THR A 552 6.48 20.26 9.22
C THR A 552 7.17 20.95 10.39
N PRO A 553 8.39 20.54 10.79
CA PRO A 553 9.16 21.27 11.80
C PRO A 553 9.37 22.74 11.40
N ARG A 554 9.34 23.66 12.36
CA ARG A 554 9.63 25.08 12.11
C ARG A 554 11.10 25.28 11.74
N LEU A 555 11.36 26.18 10.80
CA LEU A 555 12.72 26.59 10.43
C LEU A 555 13.44 27.32 11.58
N THR A 556 12.70 28.00 12.45
CA THR A 556 13.22 28.69 13.63
C THR A 556 12.34 28.42 14.86
N GLY A 557 12.98 28.08 15.99
CA GLY A 557 12.32 27.77 17.25
C GLY A 557 11.77 26.34 17.37
N ASN A 558 11.16 26.03 18.51
CA ASN A 558 10.57 24.72 18.78
C ASN A 558 9.11 24.68 18.31
N GLY A 559 8.73 23.73 17.46
CA GLY A 559 7.34 23.53 17.06
C GLY A 559 7.17 22.96 15.65
N TYR A 560 5.91 22.86 15.23
CA TYR A 560 5.50 22.39 13.91
C TYR A 560 4.50 23.37 13.31
N ASP A 561 4.55 23.53 11.98
CA ASP A 561 3.61 24.30 11.19
C ASP A 561 2.72 23.37 10.36
N PHE A 562 1.46 23.78 10.19
CA PHE A 562 0.51 23.09 9.34
C PHE A 562 0.79 23.46 7.88
N LYS A 563 1.24 22.50 7.09
CA LYS A 563 1.53 22.67 5.67
C LYS A 563 0.43 22.02 4.84
N LYS A 564 -0.25 22.83 4.04
CA LYS A 564 -1.25 22.37 3.07
C LYS A 564 -0.54 21.59 1.95
N LEU A 565 -1.14 20.49 1.52
CA LEU A 565 -0.67 19.68 0.40
C LEU A 565 -1.72 19.67 -0.72
N GLY A 566 -1.32 19.23 -1.92
CA GLY A 566 -2.23 19.04 -3.05
C GLY A 566 -3.14 20.24 -3.34
N ASP A 567 -4.38 19.95 -3.76
CA ASP A 567 -5.46 20.95 -3.87
C ASP A 567 -6.28 21.02 -2.57
N TYR A 568 -5.65 21.56 -1.52
CA TYR A 568 -6.27 21.71 -0.20
C TYR A 568 -7.63 22.41 -0.23
N ASN A 569 -7.80 23.41 -1.10
CA ASN A 569 -9.04 24.19 -1.20
C ASN A 569 -10.21 23.35 -1.73
N LYS A 570 -9.94 22.37 -2.61
CA LYS A 570 -10.95 21.39 -3.03
C LYS A 570 -11.21 20.35 -1.93
N LEU A 571 -10.17 19.89 -1.25
CA LEU A 571 -10.27 18.83 -0.22
C LEU A 571 -10.98 19.29 1.06
N ILE A 572 -10.76 20.54 1.50
CA ILE A 572 -11.39 21.09 2.71
C ILE A 572 -12.92 21.10 2.64
N GLY A 573 -13.51 21.23 1.44
CA GLY A 573 -14.96 21.15 1.26
C GLY A 573 -15.54 19.81 1.73
N GLY A 574 -14.85 18.70 1.44
CA GLY A 574 -15.24 17.37 1.91
C GLY A 574 -15.09 17.20 3.42
N ALA A 575 -14.00 17.73 3.99
CA ALA A 575 -13.79 17.73 5.43
C ALA A 575 -14.88 18.50 6.19
N LEU A 576 -15.31 19.66 5.66
CA LEU A 576 -16.39 20.47 6.21
C LEU A 576 -17.74 19.76 6.22
N GLU A 577 -18.04 19.00 5.17
CA GLU A 577 -19.26 18.18 5.11
C GLU A 577 -19.18 16.97 6.06
N ALA A 578 -18.02 16.32 6.17
CA ALA A 578 -17.84 15.18 7.09
C ALA A 578 -18.04 15.56 8.56
N VAL A 579 -17.60 16.76 8.97
CA VAL A 579 -17.78 17.25 10.35
C VAL A 579 -19.12 17.96 10.57
N LYS A 580 -19.94 18.12 9.53
CA LYS A 580 -21.20 18.90 9.56
C LYS A 580 -22.17 18.48 10.67
N PRO A 581 -22.38 17.17 10.98
CA PRO A 581 -23.26 16.77 12.07
C PRO A 581 -22.82 17.30 13.44
N TYR A 582 -21.52 17.59 13.60
CA TYR A 582 -20.91 18.03 14.85
C TYR A 582 -20.43 19.49 14.79
N LYS A 583 -20.76 20.21 13.70
CA LYS A 583 -20.18 21.51 13.36
C LYS A 583 -20.31 22.54 14.47
N ASP A 584 -21.50 22.68 15.05
CA ASP A 584 -21.75 23.72 16.06
C ASP A 584 -20.97 23.46 17.35
N LYS A 585 -20.91 22.19 17.78
CA LYS A 585 -20.14 21.76 18.95
C LYS A 585 -18.63 21.91 18.71
N LEU A 586 -18.13 21.43 17.58
CA LEU A 586 -16.71 21.56 17.20
C LEU A 586 -16.30 23.02 17.04
N LYS A 587 -17.14 23.84 16.39
CA LYS A 587 -16.92 25.29 16.24
C LYS A 587 -16.79 25.98 17.58
N LYS A 588 -17.65 25.65 18.56
CA LYS A 588 -17.59 26.21 19.92
C LYS A 588 -16.23 25.95 20.57
N ILE A 589 -15.71 24.72 20.48
CA ILE A 589 -14.41 24.34 21.04
C ILE A 589 -13.24 24.99 20.29
N ILE A 590 -13.26 24.95 18.95
CA ILE A 590 -12.21 25.53 18.12
C ILE A 590 -12.14 27.04 18.33
N ALA A 591 -13.28 27.74 18.34
CA ALA A 591 -13.33 29.18 18.57
C ALA A 591 -12.81 29.56 19.96
N LEU A 592 -13.10 28.75 20.99
CA LEU A 592 -12.60 28.96 22.34
C LEU A 592 -11.07 28.80 22.43
N MET A 593 -10.52 27.77 21.80
CA MET A 593 -9.09 27.44 21.89
C MET A 593 -8.21 28.24 20.92
N MET A 594 -8.79 28.78 19.84
CA MET A 594 -8.08 29.54 18.82
C MET A 594 -7.26 30.74 19.35
N PRO A 595 -7.76 31.60 20.27
CA PRO A 595 -6.95 32.69 20.84
C PRO A 595 -5.86 32.23 21.81
N MET A 596 -5.97 31.03 22.39
CA MET A 596 -5.05 30.53 23.41
C MET A 596 -3.65 30.22 22.85
N ASN A 597 -2.61 30.46 23.64
CA ASN A 597 -1.29 29.91 23.35
C ASN A 597 -1.23 28.39 23.69
N THR A 598 -0.12 27.73 23.36
CA THR A 598 0.04 26.28 23.59
C THR A 598 -0.09 25.89 25.06
N ARG A 599 0.46 26.70 25.98
CA ARG A 599 0.40 26.46 27.43
C ARG A 599 -1.02 26.62 27.95
N GLU A 600 -1.73 27.65 27.54
CA GLU A 600 -3.13 27.88 27.93
C GLU A 600 -4.05 26.74 27.45
N ALA A 601 -3.87 26.28 26.21
CA ALA A 601 -4.63 25.16 25.67
C ALA A 601 -4.31 23.83 26.41
N GLU A 602 -3.05 23.61 26.77
CA GLU A 602 -2.63 22.48 27.59
C GLU A 602 -3.27 22.51 28.98
N VAL A 603 -3.19 23.65 29.68
CA VAL A 603 -3.74 23.81 31.03
C VAL A 603 -5.24 23.58 31.00
N LEU A 604 -5.97 24.19 30.06
CA LEU A 604 -7.41 24.00 29.91
C LEU A 604 -7.78 22.53 29.74
N ALA A 605 -7.11 21.83 28.81
CA ALA A 605 -7.37 20.41 28.57
C ALA A 605 -7.02 19.53 29.79
N THR A 606 -5.96 19.87 30.52
CA THR A 606 -5.57 19.12 31.73
C THR A 606 -6.59 19.30 32.85
N VAL A 607 -7.01 20.54 33.12
CA VAL A 607 -8.02 20.83 34.16
C VAL A 607 -9.35 20.17 33.82
N HIS A 608 -9.77 20.24 32.55
CA HIS A 608 -10.99 19.57 32.10
C HIS A 608 -10.92 18.04 32.28
N ALA A 609 -9.79 17.42 31.92
CA ALA A 609 -9.62 15.97 32.06
C ALA A 609 -9.51 15.51 33.52
N ALA A 610 -8.84 16.29 34.37
CA ALA A 610 -8.76 16.02 35.81
C ALA A 610 -10.13 16.06 36.47
N TRP A 611 -10.93 17.08 36.15
CA TRP A 611 -12.33 17.18 36.57
C TRP A 611 -13.14 15.97 36.09
N ASN A 612 -13.07 15.63 34.80
CA ASN A 612 -13.81 14.48 34.27
C ASN A 612 -13.44 13.15 34.95
N ASN A 613 -12.15 12.92 35.22
CA ASN A 613 -11.70 11.73 35.94
C ASN A 613 -12.28 11.66 37.36
N LEU A 614 -12.36 12.77 38.10
CA LEU A 614 -12.98 12.81 39.42
C LEU A 614 -14.47 12.44 39.37
N LEU A 615 -15.19 12.92 38.36
CA LEU A 615 -16.59 12.55 38.13
C LEU A 615 -16.74 11.05 37.85
N LEU A 616 -15.88 10.49 36.99
CA LEU A 616 -15.85 9.05 36.71
C LEU A 616 -15.50 8.19 37.94
N ASP A 617 -14.76 8.75 38.90
CA ASP A 617 -14.42 8.11 40.17
C ASP A 617 -15.54 8.24 41.23
N ASN A 618 -16.66 8.90 40.90
CA ASN A 618 -17.70 9.31 41.84
C ASN A 618 -17.13 10.05 43.07
N ALA A 619 -16.03 10.79 42.86
CA ALA A 619 -15.38 11.58 43.89
C ALA A 619 -16.05 12.96 44.05
N GLU A 620 -15.81 13.60 45.18
CA GLU A 620 -16.28 14.97 45.41
C GLU A 620 -15.57 15.95 44.46
N VAL A 621 -16.35 16.76 43.76
CA VAL A 621 -15.85 17.71 42.75
C VAL A 621 -15.89 19.13 43.32
N THR A 622 -14.76 19.56 43.90
CA THR A 622 -14.49 20.93 44.33
C THR A 622 -13.29 21.51 43.58
N ASP A 623 -13.17 22.85 43.53
CA ASP A 623 -12.02 23.52 42.89
C ASP A 623 -10.69 23.01 43.47
N ASP A 624 -10.63 22.81 44.79
CA ASP A 624 -9.43 22.31 45.46
C ASP A 624 -9.09 20.87 45.05
N LYS A 625 -10.09 19.99 44.92
CA LYS A 625 -9.90 18.60 44.48
C LYS A 625 -9.47 18.51 43.02
N ILE A 626 -10.05 19.34 42.14
CA ILE A 626 -9.64 19.39 40.73
C ILE A 626 -8.19 19.91 40.63
N HIS A 627 -7.83 20.93 41.42
CA HIS A 627 -6.47 21.45 41.45
C HIS A 627 -5.47 20.41 41.99
N GLU A 628 -5.84 19.68 43.05
CA GLU A 628 -5.04 18.58 43.60
C GLU A 628 -4.80 17.48 42.55
N ALA A 629 -5.84 17.05 41.83
CA ALA A 629 -5.73 16.06 40.76
C ALA A 629 -4.84 16.53 39.59
N CYS A 630 -4.75 17.83 39.34
CA CYS A 630 -3.83 18.41 38.36
C CYS A 630 -2.37 18.37 38.82
N LYS A 631 -2.10 18.46 40.13
CA LYS A 631 -0.74 18.41 40.70
C LYS A 631 -0.14 17.01 40.60
N THR A 632 -0.96 15.98 40.76
CA THR A 632 -0.55 14.57 40.66
C THR A 632 -0.68 14.02 39.23
N TRP A 633 -0.71 14.88 38.21
CA TRP A 633 -1.00 14.47 36.84
C TRP A 633 0.12 13.64 36.20
N HIS A 634 1.37 14.10 36.28
CA HIS A 634 2.55 13.42 35.74
C HIS A 634 3.82 14.02 36.38
N GLU A 635 4.82 13.21 36.70
CA GLU A 635 6.04 13.65 37.44
C GLU A 635 6.79 14.80 36.75
N ARG A 636 6.89 14.76 35.42
CA ARG A 636 7.55 15.79 34.60
C ARG A 636 6.65 16.97 34.19
N LYS A 637 5.39 17.04 34.67
CA LYS A 637 4.48 18.13 34.30
C LYS A 637 4.91 19.43 34.95
N GLN A 638 4.99 20.51 34.18
CA GLN A 638 5.20 21.85 34.73
C GLN A 638 4.02 22.24 35.63
N PRO A 639 4.27 22.67 36.89
CA PRO A 639 3.23 23.04 37.83
C PRO A 639 2.24 24.03 37.20
N ILE A 640 0.94 23.75 37.33
CA ILE A 640 -0.10 24.70 36.96
C ILE A 640 -0.21 25.69 38.11
N THR A 641 0.02 26.98 37.83
CA THR A 641 -0.11 28.03 38.85
C THR A 641 -1.57 28.22 39.25
N GLU A 642 -1.83 28.72 40.46
CA GLU A 642 -3.19 29.04 40.91
C GLU A 642 -3.91 29.99 39.93
N ALA A 643 -3.20 30.97 39.36
CA ALA A 643 -3.76 31.89 38.38
C ALA A 643 -4.16 31.19 37.06
N GLU A 644 -3.31 30.31 36.53
CA GLU A 644 -3.61 29.49 35.35
C GLU A 644 -4.80 28.57 35.60
N PHE A 645 -4.84 27.92 36.77
CA PHE A 645 -5.93 27.03 37.19
C PHE A 645 -7.27 27.78 37.29
N ARG A 646 -7.31 28.90 38.02
CA ARG A 646 -8.51 29.73 38.16
C ARG A 646 -9.02 30.25 36.83
N LYS A 647 -8.11 30.67 35.93
CA LYS A 647 -8.45 31.07 34.56
C LYS A 647 -9.08 29.91 33.79
N ALA A 648 -8.50 28.71 33.85
CA ALA A 648 -9.03 27.53 33.17
C ALA A 648 -10.40 27.11 33.70
N ILE A 649 -10.59 27.03 35.01
CA ILE A 649 -11.88 26.70 35.64
C ILE A 649 -12.96 27.73 35.27
N THR A 650 -12.64 29.02 35.34
CA THR A 650 -13.56 30.09 34.95
C THR A 650 -13.94 29.97 33.48
N THR A 651 -12.97 29.67 32.62
CA THR A 651 -13.19 29.45 31.18
C THR A 651 -14.11 28.26 30.94
N ILE A 652 -13.90 27.15 31.64
CA ILE A 652 -14.73 25.93 31.52
C ILE A 652 -16.19 26.23 31.89
N ARG A 653 -16.41 26.92 33.01
CA ARG A 653 -17.75 27.28 33.52
C ARG A 653 -18.45 28.28 32.60
N ASN A 654 -17.79 29.39 32.26
CA ASN A 654 -18.41 30.50 31.51
C ASN A 654 -18.75 30.11 30.07
N ASN A 655 -18.04 29.15 29.49
CA ASN A 655 -18.30 28.68 28.14
C ASN A 655 -19.23 27.45 28.11
N GLY A 656 -19.74 27.00 29.26
CA GLY A 656 -20.64 25.84 29.34
C GLY A 656 -20.01 24.59 28.71
N ILE A 657 -18.77 24.30 29.10
CA ILE A 657 -18.00 23.09 28.71
C ILE A 657 -17.60 22.29 29.96
N VAL A 658 -18.42 22.38 31.01
CA VAL A 658 -18.22 21.63 32.26
C VAL A 658 -18.37 20.13 31.96
N PRO A 659 -17.39 19.28 32.33
CA PRO A 659 -17.52 17.84 32.12
C PRO A 659 -18.66 17.27 32.97
N ASP A 660 -19.33 16.26 32.43
CA ASP A 660 -20.45 15.54 33.07
C ASP A 660 -20.07 14.10 33.49
N GLY A 661 -18.80 13.71 33.31
CA GLY A 661 -18.31 12.38 33.64
C GLY A 661 -18.55 11.34 32.54
N THR A 662 -18.98 11.73 31.34
CA THR A 662 -19.19 10.80 30.22
C THR A 662 -17.97 10.67 29.29
N ALA A 663 -17.06 11.65 29.33
CA ALA A 663 -15.87 11.63 28.48
C ALA A 663 -14.89 10.52 28.88
N LYS A 664 -14.07 10.08 27.93
CA LYS A 664 -13.09 8.99 28.16
C LYS A 664 -12.14 9.31 29.29
N ARG A 665 -11.91 8.29 30.14
CA ARG A 665 -10.93 8.34 31.22
C ARG A 665 -9.53 8.56 30.66
N VAL A 666 -8.80 9.51 31.24
CA VAL A 666 -7.37 9.69 30.95
C VAL A 666 -6.56 8.87 31.94
N ILE A 667 -5.96 7.78 31.48
CA ILE A 667 -5.25 6.81 32.32
C ILE A 667 -3.81 7.22 32.60
N GLY A 668 -3.24 6.78 33.72
CA GLY A 668 -1.81 6.90 33.97
C GLY A 668 -0.99 6.03 33.00
N GLN A 669 0.27 6.41 32.73
CA GLN A 669 1.13 5.68 31.79
C GLN A 669 1.39 4.25 32.26
N GLU A 670 1.37 4.02 33.56
CA GLU A 670 1.52 2.74 34.24
C GLU A 670 0.35 1.76 34.04
N ASN A 671 -0.79 2.23 33.51
CA ASN A 671 -2.01 1.43 33.31
C ASN A 671 -2.30 1.13 31.83
N LEU A 672 -1.36 1.40 30.92
CA LEU A 672 -1.48 1.00 29.52
C LEU A 672 -1.38 -0.53 29.40
N PRO A 673 -2.29 -1.21 28.68
CA PRO A 673 -2.03 -2.58 28.25
C PRO A 673 -0.78 -2.56 27.35
N LEU A 674 0.23 -3.36 27.75
CA LEU A 674 1.56 -3.45 27.15
C LEU A 674 1.53 -3.80 25.65
#